data_AF-A0AAN6I0L5-F1
#
_entry.id   AF-A0AAN6I0L5-F1
#
_cell.length_a   1.000
_cell.length_b   1.000
_cell.length_c   1.000
_cell.angle_alpha   90.00
_cell.angle_beta   90.00
_cell.angle_gamma   90.00
#
_symmetry.space_group_name_H-M   'P 1'
#
loop_
_entity.id
_entity.type
_entity.pdbx_description
1 polymer ?
#
loop_
_entity_poly.entity_id
_entity_poly.type
_entity_poly.pdbx_seq_one_letter_code
_entity_poly.pdbx_strand_id
1 'polypeptide(L)'
;MRTLAPCEHIAHLTPKRFSLEIDRMAKGSVADENGIPYNYLIVIDAGSKGSRAYVYYWLSSQYLLANNVLRVPDDHVQLLKRVELDPSDLPQVQTGSKWYKKIHPGISEFHENSAHIGPKYLNYLLKKVYDIIPIEQHYRTPIFLHATAGMRLLKPTEQQEILDNVCSYLQQETNFYLPDCPSHVNIIDGDVEGLFGWIALNYLTGTLAANRSSVGLLEMGGASTQISFEPNEKETKEHYNQLINLKLATMGQEVANLRYNVYSDSFLGYGLSQMRLKYLRGLARKLEDGKEYVEDPCLAAKRRQTVELDGLEVEVRGTGNYGQCNENVYSLIANKCGDKQEVSSCLLSNTNPDFNLNSDNFYGVSGYWDTISKLLSYSDKEEDYGKIYAYDKMVQETEKICSLNWNELKDYKDLKKSELEELCFKSTYLMNLLHNGFGLNHTRSQFTVNDNVNGSAFTWTLGRAVLYASDESLIEVQNYVHDEVDDGKRDKVGYSRNSAPGVFVRGSEVDGVPPRPVYEVFDTYEEPGFLRDLKEGEDYENDDVVEEIDHKSIFKAHSWIVVLIVMVGLIFVVSNKSRVLRLINEIVLFVVSLVRKYIQGRVGGIHWPYVTRNRYKRARSMDLGTSEVELSEMDVTEPEDPEFDLGVEDDDVLSGYEDFDLSEDSDDGIERAV
;
A
#
# COMPACT_ATOMS: atom_id res chain seq x y z
N MET A 1 -5.96 -10.46 -52.11
CA MET A 1 -7.00 -9.41 -52.07
C MET A 1 -8.27 -9.98 -51.42
N ARG A 2 -8.39 -9.84 -50.09
CA ARG A 2 -9.66 -9.69 -49.38
C ARG A 2 -9.35 -8.75 -48.22
N THR A 3 -9.92 -7.57 -48.31
CA THR A 3 -9.77 -6.42 -47.43
C THR A 3 -10.40 -6.74 -46.08
N LEU A 4 -9.60 -6.71 -45.01
CA LEU A 4 -10.08 -6.60 -43.63
C LEU A 4 -10.58 -5.17 -43.44
N ALA A 5 -11.85 -5.05 -43.05
CA ALA A 5 -12.44 -3.76 -42.66
C ALA A 5 -11.79 -3.26 -41.36
N PRO A 6 -11.63 -1.94 -41.20
CA PRO A 6 -11.09 -1.35 -39.97
C PRO A 6 -12.12 -1.47 -38.84
N CYS A 7 -11.67 -1.89 -37.66
CA CYS A 7 -12.46 -1.76 -36.44
C CYS A 7 -12.71 -0.28 -36.17
N GLU A 8 -13.95 0.15 -36.37
CA GLU A 8 -14.45 1.46 -35.94
C GLU A 8 -14.52 1.53 -34.41
N HIS A 9 -14.22 2.72 -33.91
CA HIS A 9 -14.19 3.13 -32.52
C HIS A 9 -15.40 2.66 -31.70
N ILE A 10 -15.16 1.83 -30.68
CA ILE A 10 -16.06 1.71 -29.52
C ILE A 10 -15.42 2.53 -28.40
N ALA A 11 -15.84 3.79 -28.33
CA ALA A 11 -15.57 4.67 -27.21
C ALA A 11 -16.56 4.36 -26.10
N HIS A 12 -16.25 3.43 -25.21
CA HIS A 12 -16.89 3.35 -23.91
C HIS A 12 -15.92 2.80 -22.86
N LEU A 13 -15.98 3.43 -21.69
CA LEU A 13 -15.17 3.29 -20.47
C LEU A 13 -13.91 4.18 -20.44
N THR A 14 -14.04 5.28 -19.71
CA THR A 14 -12.98 5.74 -18.81
C THR A 14 -13.63 6.44 -17.60
N PRO A 15 -12.97 6.47 -16.43
CA PRO A 15 -13.34 7.31 -15.27
C PRO A 15 -13.30 8.82 -15.56
N LYS A 16 -13.12 9.24 -16.82
CA LYS A 16 -12.82 10.61 -17.22
C LYS A 16 -13.98 11.58 -17.07
N ARG A 17 -15.23 11.12 -16.94
CA ARG A 17 -16.39 12.03 -16.91
C ARG A 17 -16.76 12.56 -15.53
N PHE A 18 -16.41 11.86 -14.45
CA PHE A 18 -16.52 12.38 -13.08
C PHE A 18 -15.23 13.07 -12.61
N SER A 19 -14.09 12.86 -13.28
CA SER A 19 -12.81 13.42 -12.85
C SER A 19 -12.62 14.93 -13.11
N LEU A 20 -13.55 15.61 -13.78
CA LEU A 20 -13.33 17.00 -14.22
C LEU A 20 -13.79 18.07 -13.20
N GLU A 21 -14.66 17.75 -12.25
CA GLU A 21 -15.12 18.72 -11.24
C GLU A 21 -14.49 18.55 -9.85
N ILE A 22 -14.01 17.35 -9.48
CA ILE A 22 -13.45 17.07 -8.14
C ILE A 22 -11.93 17.30 -8.05
N ASP A 23 -11.23 17.44 -9.18
CA ASP A 23 -9.76 17.63 -9.24
C ASP A 23 -9.28 19.02 -8.72
N ARG A 24 -10.19 19.81 -8.14
CA ARG A 24 -9.94 21.12 -7.52
C ARG A 24 -10.06 21.15 -6.00
N MET A 25 -10.50 20.07 -5.34
CA MET A 25 -10.75 20.10 -3.90
C MET A 25 -9.47 19.89 -3.08
N ALA A 26 -8.98 20.95 -2.45
CA ALA A 26 -7.86 20.89 -1.50
C ALA A 26 -8.20 20.10 -0.22
N LYS A 27 -9.49 20.00 0.11
CA LYS A 27 -10.07 19.30 1.27
C LYS A 27 -11.25 18.45 0.78
N GLY A 28 -11.40 17.24 1.31
CA GLY A 28 -12.52 16.35 1.05
C GLY A 28 -13.84 16.86 1.62
N SER A 29 -14.94 16.25 1.17
CA SER A 29 -16.30 16.53 1.65
C SER A 29 -16.88 15.32 2.38
N VAL A 30 -17.89 15.55 3.23
CA VAL A 30 -18.58 14.44 3.91
C VAL A 30 -19.39 13.60 2.92
N ALA A 31 -19.90 14.22 1.86
CA ALA A 31 -20.77 13.62 0.86
C ALA A 31 -20.54 14.24 -0.54
N ASP A 32 -21.07 13.59 -1.57
CA ASP A 32 -21.09 14.09 -2.94
C ASP A 32 -22.14 15.21 -3.15
N GLU A 33 -22.27 15.68 -4.39
CA GLU A 33 -23.26 16.71 -4.79
C GLU A 33 -24.72 16.29 -4.57
N ASN A 34 -25.00 14.99 -4.49
CA ASN A 34 -26.32 14.41 -4.25
C ASN A 34 -26.56 14.07 -2.77
N GLY A 35 -25.62 14.41 -1.88
CA GLY A 35 -25.69 14.12 -0.45
C GLY A 35 -25.36 12.67 -0.08
N ILE A 36 -24.76 11.89 -0.99
CA ILE A 36 -24.32 10.52 -0.75
C ILE A 36 -22.99 10.55 0.04
N PRO A 37 -22.94 9.99 1.26
CA PRO A 37 -21.74 10.03 2.09
C PRO A 37 -20.54 9.32 1.48
N TYR A 38 -19.36 9.89 1.69
CA TYR A 38 -18.09 9.25 1.38
C TYR A 38 -17.58 8.42 2.57
N ASN A 39 -16.95 7.30 2.24
CA ASN A 39 -16.05 6.55 3.11
C ASN A 39 -14.61 6.94 2.78
N TYR A 40 -13.75 7.03 3.79
CA TYR A 40 -12.34 7.39 3.66
C TYR A 40 -11.42 6.27 4.15
N LEU A 41 -10.18 6.25 3.63
CA LEU A 41 -9.10 5.35 4.04
C LEU A 41 -7.76 6.06 3.93
N ILE A 42 -6.92 5.90 4.96
CA ILE A 42 -5.53 6.36 4.94
C ILE A 42 -4.62 5.15 4.80
N VAL A 43 -3.73 5.17 3.82
CA VAL A 43 -2.66 4.17 3.67
C VAL A 43 -1.31 4.90 3.66
N ILE A 44 -0.49 4.58 4.66
CA ILE A 44 0.90 5.04 4.77
C ILE A 44 1.83 3.94 4.25
N ASP A 45 2.40 4.16 3.08
CA ASP A 45 3.49 3.37 2.50
C ASP A 45 4.81 3.78 3.15
N ALA A 46 5.32 2.94 4.06
CA ALA A 46 6.60 3.16 4.72
C ALA A 46 7.73 2.44 3.97
N GLY A 47 8.10 3.04 2.84
CA GLY A 47 9.12 2.53 1.91
C GLY A 47 10.57 2.78 2.33
N SER A 48 11.50 2.07 1.70
CA SER A 48 12.94 2.13 2.06
C SER A 48 13.58 3.51 1.83
N LYS A 49 13.12 4.25 0.81
CA LYS A 49 13.66 5.59 0.52
C LYS A 49 12.97 6.68 1.32
N GLY A 50 11.76 6.45 1.79
CA GLY A 50 10.86 7.48 2.30
C GLY A 50 9.47 6.93 2.53
N SER A 51 8.66 7.66 3.27
CA SER A 51 7.27 7.30 3.55
C SER A 51 6.31 8.20 2.78
N ARG A 52 5.16 7.66 2.36
CA ARG A 52 4.07 8.42 1.74
C ARG A 52 2.76 8.11 2.44
N ALA A 53 1.96 9.13 2.71
CA ALA A 53 0.59 8.96 3.15
C ALA A 53 -0.35 9.29 2.00
N TYR A 54 -1.27 8.39 1.68
CA TYR A 54 -2.31 8.55 0.67
C TYR A 54 -3.69 8.56 1.34
N VAL A 55 -4.59 9.41 0.85
CA VAL A 55 -6.00 9.41 1.26
C VAL A 55 -6.87 8.96 0.09
N TYR A 56 -7.60 7.87 0.31
CA TYR A 56 -8.57 7.34 -0.63
C TYR A 56 -9.99 7.56 -0.13
N TYR A 57 -10.92 7.68 -1.07
CA TYR A 57 -12.35 7.77 -0.77
C TYR A 57 -13.20 7.07 -1.82
N TRP A 58 -14.41 6.66 -1.41
CA TRP A 58 -15.44 6.06 -2.27
C TRP A 58 -16.82 6.30 -1.66
N LEU A 59 -17.89 6.13 -2.43
CA LEU A 59 -19.26 6.32 -1.96
C LEU A 59 -19.70 5.16 -1.04
N SER A 60 -20.49 5.46 -0.01
CA SER A 60 -21.08 4.44 0.87
C SER A 60 -22.14 3.62 0.14
N SER A 61 -21.92 2.30 0.03
CA SER A 61 -22.87 1.33 -0.51
C SER A 61 -24.14 1.26 0.32
N GLN A 62 -24.03 1.31 1.65
CA GLN A 62 -25.18 1.27 2.56
C GLN A 62 -26.15 2.42 2.29
N TYR A 63 -25.63 3.65 2.16
CA TYR A 63 -26.48 4.81 1.87
C TYR A 63 -27.12 4.71 0.48
N LEU A 64 -26.34 4.26 -0.51
CA LEU A 64 -26.82 4.05 -1.86
C LEU A 64 -27.98 3.04 -1.90
N LEU A 65 -27.91 1.96 -1.13
CA LEU A 65 -28.98 0.95 -1.03
C LEU A 65 -30.21 1.49 -0.28
N ALA A 66 -30.01 2.08 0.91
CA ALA A 66 -31.09 2.57 1.75
C ALA A 66 -31.94 3.66 1.07
N ASN A 67 -31.36 4.41 0.13
CA ASN A 67 -32.04 5.46 -0.63
C ASN A 67 -32.48 5.02 -2.04
N ASN A 68 -32.48 3.71 -2.33
CA ASN A 68 -32.82 3.14 -3.64
C ASN A 68 -31.97 3.68 -4.82
N VAL A 69 -30.75 4.15 -4.56
CA VAL A 69 -29.80 4.62 -5.59
C VAL A 69 -29.07 3.43 -6.22
N LEU A 70 -28.66 2.46 -5.41
CA LEU A 70 -28.30 1.11 -5.83
C LEU A 70 -29.48 0.19 -5.52
N ARG A 71 -29.89 -0.64 -6.49
CA ARG A 71 -30.81 -1.75 -6.23
C ARG A 71 -30.07 -3.07 -6.44
N VAL A 72 -30.16 -3.95 -5.46
CA VAL A 72 -29.79 -5.37 -5.60
C VAL A 72 -30.74 -5.97 -6.64
N PRO A 73 -30.26 -6.72 -7.64
CA PRO A 73 -31.14 -7.30 -8.65
C PRO A 73 -32.04 -8.36 -8.01
N ASP A 74 -33.27 -8.00 -7.68
CA ASP A 74 -34.38 -8.94 -7.74
C ASP A 74 -35.09 -8.74 -9.09
N ASP A 75 -35.46 -9.85 -9.70
CA ASP A 75 -36.03 -9.93 -11.04
C ASP A 75 -37.11 -8.86 -11.27
N HIS A 76 -36.84 -7.99 -12.25
CA HIS A 76 -37.63 -6.83 -12.68
C HIS A 76 -37.54 -5.56 -11.80
N VAL A 77 -36.81 -4.54 -12.28
CA VAL A 77 -37.31 -3.18 -12.60
C VAL A 77 -36.18 -2.13 -12.69
N GLN A 78 -36.36 -1.21 -13.64
CA GLN A 78 -35.52 -0.13 -14.16
C GLN A 78 -34.64 0.67 -13.16
N LEU A 79 -33.40 0.93 -13.61
CA LEU A 79 -32.43 1.89 -13.05
C LEU A 79 -33.05 3.28 -12.86
N LEU A 80 -32.93 3.84 -11.65
CA LEU A 80 -33.16 5.27 -11.44
C LEU A 80 -31.98 6.03 -12.04
N LYS A 81 -32.25 6.74 -13.14
CA LYS A 81 -31.37 7.58 -13.98
C LYS A 81 -30.62 8.73 -13.26
N ARG A 82 -30.38 8.68 -11.95
CA ARG A 82 -29.76 9.80 -11.21
C ARG A 82 -28.28 9.62 -10.89
N VAL A 83 -27.73 8.41 -10.94
CA VAL A 83 -26.27 8.18 -10.83
C VAL A 83 -25.85 7.09 -11.82
N GLU A 84 -24.87 7.36 -12.69
CA GLU A 84 -24.28 6.37 -13.62
C GLU A 84 -23.34 5.40 -12.87
N LEU A 85 -23.84 4.68 -11.86
CA LEU A 85 -23.10 3.60 -11.19
C LEU A 85 -23.67 2.26 -11.65
N ASP A 86 -22.84 1.42 -12.26
CA ASP A 86 -23.18 0.03 -12.53
C ASP A 86 -22.93 -0.80 -11.26
N PRO A 87 -23.95 -1.46 -10.67
CA PRO A 87 -23.76 -2.33 -9.52
C PRO A 87 -22.81 -3.52 -9.78
N SER A 88 -22.51 -3.81 -11.05
CA SER A 88 -21.54 -4.81 -11.51
C SER A 88 -20.09 -4.33 -11.47
N ASP A 89 -19.85 -3.06 -11.14
CA ASP A 89 -18.51 -2.51 -11.02
C ASP A 89 -17.96 -2.63 -9.59
N LEU A 90 -16.63 -2.70 -9.50
CA LEU A 90 -15.93 -2.50 -8.23
C LEU A 90 -16.24 -1.09 -7.67
N PRO A 91 -16.14 -0.90 -6.34
CA PRO A 91 -16.25 0.44 -5.75
C PRO A 91 -15.29 1.40 -6.44
N GLN A 92 -15.81 2.57 -6.83
CA GLN A 92 -14.99 3.61 -7.46
C GLN A 92 -14.12 4.31 -6.42
N VAL A 93 -12.98 3.70 -6.11
CA VAL A 93 -11.95 4.26 -5.24
C VAL A 93 -11.22 5.38 -5.97
N GLN A 94 -11.19 6.54 -5.33
CA GLN A 94 -10.62 7.78 -5.87
C GLN A 94 -9.64 8.40 -4.87
N THR A 95 -8.78 9.29 -5.38
CA THR A 95 -7.87 10.14 -4.61
C THR A 95 -7.79 11.49 -5.30
N GLY A 96 -7.69 12.59 -4.54
CA GLY A 96 -7.42 13.90 -5.13
C GLY A 96 -5.97 14.02 -5.61
N SER A 97 -5.71 14.86 -6.62
CA SER A 97 -4.36 15.07 -7.19
C SER A 97 -3.30 15.55 -6.19
N LYS A 98 -3.71 16.14 -5.07
CA LYS A 98 -2.84 16.55 -3.95
C LYS A 98 -3.15 15.84 -2.64
N TRP A 99 -3.87 14.72 -2.69
CA TRP A 99 -4.28 13.96 -1.50
C TRP A 99 -3.23 12.94 -1.06
N TYR A 100 -1.97 13.36 -1.12
CA TYR A 100 -0.85 12.61 -0.62
C TYR A 100 0.24 13.55 -0.08
N LYS A 101 1.11 13.03 0.79
CA LYS A 101 2.39 13.67 1.16
C LYS A 101 3.46 12.60 1.16
N LYS A 102 4.67 13.01 0.76
CA LYS A 102 5.86 12.17 0.75
C LYS A 102 6.93 12.85 1.60
N ILE A 103 7.64 12.06 2.39
CA ILE A 103 8.78 12.52 3.19
C ILE A 103 9.94 11.51 3.12
N HIS A 104 11.13 12.01 3.38
CA HIS A 104 12.39 11.26 3.45
C HIS A 104 13.06 11.51 4.81
N PRO A 105 13.88 10.56 5.34
CA PRO A 105 14.25 9.24 4.79
C PRO A 105 13.17 8.17 5.01
N GLY A 106 13.43 6.88 4.76
CA GLY A 106 12.50 5.79 5.11
C GLY A 106 12.50 5.48 6.61
N ILE A 107 11.44 4.84 7.12
CA ILE A 107 11.33 4.56 8.57
C ILE A 107 12.42 3.62 9.10
N SER A 108 13.05 2.82 8.23
CA SER A 108 14.14 1.92 8.60
C SER A 108 15.39 2.65 9.10
N GLU A 109 15.57 3.92 8.71
CA GLU A 109 16.69 4.74 9.18
C GLU A 109 16.56 5.11 10.66
N PHE A 110 15.38 4.93 11.26
CA PHE A 110 15.13 5.21 12.68
C PHE A 110 15.44 4.03 13.59
N HIS A 111 16.13 2.99 13.11
CA HIS A 111 16.45 1.79 13.89
C HIS A 111 17.26 2.06 15.17
N GLU A 112 18.06 3.13 15.21
CA GLU A 112 18.79 3.54 16.42
C GLU A 112 18.03 4.56 17.29
N ASN A 113 16.96 5.19 16.77
CA ASN A 113 16.29 6.34 17.38
C ASN A 113 14.75 6.30 17.21
N SER A 114 14.18 5.10 17.33
CA SER A 114 12.77 4.77 17.07
C SER A 114 11.76 5.70 17.78
N ALA A 115 12.07 6.16 18.98
CA ALA A 115 11.21 7.05 19.79
C ALA A 115 10.90 8.40 19.12
N HIS A 116 11.72 8.86 18.17
CA HIS A 116 11.50 10.12 17.47
C HIS A 116 10.58 10.01 16.25
N ILE A 117 10.26 8.79 15.81
CA ILE A 117 9.53 8.57 14.56
C ILE A 117 8.13 9.21 14.56
N GLY A 118 7.45 9.23 15.71
CA GLY A 118 6.15 9.87 15.85
C GLY A 118 6.24 11.40 15.69
N PRO A 119 6.77 12.10 16.70
CA PRO A 119 6.69 13.56 16.79
C PRO A 119 7.61 14.32 15.83
N LYS A 120 8.62 13.67 15.23
CA LYS A 120 9.56 14.35 14.32
C LYS A 120 9.48 13.87 12.87
N TYR A 121 8.62 12.90 12.56
CA TYR A 121 8.58 12.32 11.22
C TYR A 121 7.14 12.05 10.78
N LEU A 122 6.36 11.26 11.53
CA LEU A 122 4.97 10.95 11.18
C LEU A 122 4.05 12.18 11.26
N ASN A 123 4.28 13.11 12.18
CA ASN A 123 3.48 14.34 12.31
C ASN A 123 3.36 15.13 10.98
N TYR A 124 4.42 15.16 10.15
CA TYR A 124 4.40 15.81 8.83
C TYR A 124 3.41 15.13 7.87
N LEU A 125 3.38 13.79 7.84
CA LEU A 125 2.40 13.03 7.06
C LEU A 125 0.99 13.20 7.62
N LEU A 126 0.85 13.12 8.94
CA LEU A 126 -0.42 13.22 9.66
C LEU A 126 -1.09 14.58 9.46
N LYS A 127 -0.30 15.68 9.42
CA LYS A 127 -0.81 17.01 9.15
C LYS A 127 -1.51 17.09 7.79
N LYS A 128 -0.89 16.50 6.76
CA LYS A 128 -1.49 16.48 5.42
C LYS A 128 -2.82 15.73 5.40
N VAL A 129 -2.87 14.52 5.94
CA VAL A 129 -4.11 13.71 5.93
C VAL A 129 -5.21 14.34 6.78
N TYR A 130 -4.86 14.97 7.89
CA TYR A 130 -5.78 15.76 8.71
C TYR A 130 -6.41 16.93 7.95
N ASP A 131 -5.63 17.65 7.13
CA ASP A 131 -6.15 18.79 6.36
C ASP A 131 -7.07 18.35 5.21
N ILE A 132 -6.87 17.14 4.70
CA ILE A 132 -7.67 16.56 3.62
C ILE A 132 -9.02 16.08 4.14
N ILE A 133 -9.05 15.30 5.22
CA ILE A 133 -10.25 14.57 5.62
C ILE A 133 -11.19 15.50 6.43
N PRO A 134 -12.52 15.46 6.20
CA PRO A 134 -13.46 16.15 7.07
C PRO A 134 -13.34 15.68 8.53
N ILE A 135 -13.45 16.61 9.48
CA ILE A 135 -13.31 16.34 10.92
C ILE A 135 -14.34 15.30 11.38
N GLU A 136 -15.52 15.36 10.79
CA GLU A 136 -16.66 14.47 10.99
C GLU A 136 -16.36 13.02 10.57
N GLN A 137 -15.33 12.79 9.74
CA GLN A 137 -14.97 11.47 9.24
C GLN A 137 -13.76 10.86 9.98
N HIS A 138 -13.01 11.64 10.78
CA HIS A 138 -11.77 11.18 11.40
C HIS A 138 -11.94 9.89 12.22
N TYR A 139 -12.88 9.85 13.16
CA TYR A 139 -13.09 8.72 14.07
C TYR A 139 -13.40 7.37 13.39
N ARG A 140 -13.88 7.41 12.13
CA ARG A 140 -14.24 6.24 11.34
C ARG A 140 -13.36 6.04 10.11
N THR A 141 -12.34 6.87 9.92
CA THR A 141 -11.39 6.73 8.81
C THR A 141 -10.26 5.80 9.25
N PRO A 142 -10.17 4.58 8.71
CA PRO A 142 -9.10 3.64 9.07
C PRO A 142 -7.76 4.19 8.60
N ILE A 143 -6.74 4.03 9.46
CA ILE A 143 -5.36 4.37 9.13
C ILE A 143 -4.50 3.12 9.17
N PHE A 144 -3.85 2.83 8.05
CA PHE A 144 -2.89 1.74 7.91
C PHE A 144 -1.50 2.30 7.68
N LEU A 145 -0.50 1.76 8.36
CA LEU A 145 0.91 1.91 8.02
C LEU A 145 1.49 0.54 7.68
N HIS A 146 1.86 0.38 6.42
CA HIS A 146 2.43 -0.84 5.89
C HIS A 146 3.88 -0.54 5.49
N ALA A 147 4.81 -1.11 6.23
CA ALA A 147 6.21 -1.01 5.94
C ALA A 147 6.65 -2.10 4.96
N THR A 148 7.55 -1.75 4.03
CA THR A 148 7.94 -2.65 2.94
C THR A 148 9.36 -3.18 3.12
N ALA A 149 10.06 -3.47 2.03
CA ALA A 149 11.35 -4.14 2.01
C ALA A 149 12.45 -3.45 2.85
N GLY A 150 12.39 -2.13 3.06
CA GLY A 150 13.35 -1.43 3.92
C GLY A 150 13.36 -1.96 5.35
N MET A 151 12.18 -2.17 5.95
CA MET A 151 12.06 -2.72 7.30
C MET A 151 12.41 -4.21 7.36
N ARG A 152 12.12 -4.99 6.31
CA ARG A 152 12.47 -6.42 6.23
C ARG A 152 13.99 -6.68 6.31
N LEU A 153 14.81 -5.68 5.99
CA LEU A 153 16.28 -5.78 6.05
C LEU A 153 16.84 -5.58 7.47
N LEU A 154 16.06 -5.01 8.39
CA LEU A 154 16.46 -4.80 9.78
C LEU A 154 16.35 -6.09 10.61
N LYS A 155 16.94 -6.10 11.81
CA LYS A 155 16.75 -7.21 12.75
C LYS A 155 15.32 -7.19 13.32
N PRO A 156 14.74 -8.35 13.70
CA PRO A 156 13.39 -8.40 14.26
C PRO A 156 13.17 -7.50 15.48
N THR A 157 14.19 -7.29 16.31
CA THR A 157 14.10 -6.39 17.48
C THR A 157 13.98 -4.93 17.06
N GLU A 158 14.76 -4.50 16.07
CA GLU A 158 14.72 -3.14 15.50
C GLU A 158 13.38 -2.90 14.80
N GLN A 159 12.89 -3.91 14.06
CA GLN A 159 11.58 -3.89 13.42
C GLN A 159 10.46 -3.65 14.44
N GLN A 160 10.40 -4.48 15.47
CA GLN A 160 9.33 -4.42 16.47
C GLN A 160 9.36 -3.08 17.22
N GLU A 161 10.54 -2.59 17.59
CA GLU A 161 10.67 -1.33 18.31
C GLU A 161 10.15 -0.13 17.51
N ILE A 162 10.43 -0.08 16.21
CA ILE A 162 9.88 0.94 15.32
C ILE A 162 8.36 0.81 15.22
N LEU A 163 7.83 -0.38 14.93
CA LEU A 163 6.38 -0.60 14.77
C LEU A 163 5.60 -0.27 16.05
N ASP A 164 6.13 -0.63 17.22
CA ASP A 164 5.51 -0.33 18.52
C ASP A 164 5.40 1.18 18.76
N ASN A 165 6.47 1.93 18.46
CA ASN A 165 6.48 3.39 18.60
C ASN A 165 5.54 4.07 17.61
N VAL A 166 5.51 3.59 16.36
CA VAL A 166 4.56 4.04 15.34
C VAL A 166 3.13 3.82 15.81
N CYS A 167 2.77 2.59 16.20
CA CYS A 167 1.40 2.29 16.58
C CYS A 167 0.97 3.07 17.83
N SER A 168 1.83 3.11 18.85
CA SER A 168 1.57 3.87 20.08
C SER A 168 1.30 5.34 19.78
N TYR A 169 2.10 5.94 18.89
CA TYR A 169 1.91 7.33 18.48
C TYR A 169 0.62 7.54 17.70
N LEU A 170 0.31 6.69 16.71
CA LEU A 170 -0.93 6.79 15.94
C LEU A 170 -2.18 6.66 16.83
N GLN A 171 -2.18 5.74 17.78
CA GLN A 171 -3.32 5.53 18.69
C GLN A 171 -3.49 6.68 19.70
N GLN A 172 -2.41 7.26 20.20
CA GLN A 172 -2.47 8.30 21.24
C GLN A 172 -2.72 9.69 20.64
N GLU A 173 -2.08 9.97 19.51
CA GLU A 173 -1.95 11.32 18.98
C GLU A 173 -2.90 11.62 17.83
N THR A 174 -3.60 10.62 17.25
CA THR A 174 -4.58 10.84 16.19
C THR A 174 -6.03 10.57 16.65
N ASN A 175 -6.98 11.02 15.85
CA ASN A 175 -8.41 10.70 16.00
C ASN A 175 -8.87 9.68 14.94
N PHE A 176 -7.96 9.06 14.20
CA PHE A 176 -8.28 8.10 13.15
C PHE A 176 -8.61 6.71 13.72
N TYR A 177 -9.31 5.90 12.93
CA TYR A 177 -9.72 4.56 13.33
C TYR A 177 -8.55 3.57 13.29
N LEU A 178 -8.09 3.14 14.47
CA LEU A 178 -6.99 2.17 14.65
C LEU A 178 -7.29 1.25 15.84
N PRO A 179 -8.25 0.31 15.71
CA PRO A 179 -8.66 -0.59 16.80
C PRO A 179 -7.59 -1.61 17.20
N ASP A 180 -6.74 -2.04 16.26
CA ASP A 180 -5.76 -3.11 16.46
C ASP A 180 -4.39 -2.75 15.86
N CYS A 181 -3.32 -2.86 16.66
CA CYS A 181 -1.98 -2.52 16.17
C CYS A 181 -1.46 -3.50 15.10
N PRO A 182 -1.47 -4.83 15.32
CA PRO A 182 -0.95 -5.79 14.34
C PRO A 182 -1.58 -5.71 12.95
N SER A 183 -2.90 -5.48 12.82
CA SER A 183 -3.54 -5.37 11.50
C SER A 183 -3.32 -4.02 10.83
N HIS A 184 -3.14 -2.93 11.61
CA HIS A 184 -2.98 -1.57 11.07
C HIS A 184 -1.53 -1.13 10.87
N VAL A 185 -0.59 -1.60 11.70
CA VAL A 185 0.82 -1.17 11.71
C VAL A 185 1.71 -2.40 11.64
N ASN A 186 2.15 -2.75 10.43
CA ASN A 186 2.91 -3.97 10.20
C ASN A 186 3.91 -3.83 9.04
N ILE A 187 4.76 -4.84 8.91
CA ILE A 187 5.61 -5.04 7.73
C ILE A 187 4.86 -5.99 6.81
N ILE A 188 4.57 -5.55 5.59
CA ILE A 188 3.92 -6.41 4.60
C ILE A 188 4.95 -7.31 3.91
N ASP A 189 4.54 -8.55 3.70
CA ASP A 189 5.29 -9.50 2.88
C ASP A 189 5.43 -8.97 1.45
N GLY A 190 6.50 -9.36 0.77
CA GLY A 190 6.77 -8.86 -0.58
C GLY A 190 5.80 -9.36 -1.64
N ASP A 191 5.27 -10.57 -1.50
CA ASP A 191 4.21 -11.14 -2.35
C ASP A 191 2.87 -10.42 -2.11
N VAL A 192 2.59 -9.98 -0.89
CA VAL A 192 1.40 -9.16 -0.59
C VAL A 192 1.51 -7.76 -1.18
N GLU A 193 2.69 -7.13 -1.08
CA GLU A 193 2.98 -5.85 -1.74
C GLU A 193 2.77 -5.96 -3.27
N GLY A 194 3.30 -7.03 -3.88
CA GLY A 194 3.11 -7.31 -5.31
C GLY A 194 1.65 -7.58 -5.69
N LEU A 195 0.91 -8.33 -4.86
CA LEU A 195 -0.53 -8.55 -5.04
C LEU A 195 -1.30 -7.23 -5.02
N PHE A 196 -1.03 -6.33 -4.07
CA PHE A 196 -1.67 -5.01 -4.03
C PHE A 196 -1.29 -4.17 -5.26
N GLY A 197 -0.03 -4.21 -5.69
CA GLY A 197 0.38 -3.60 -6.95
C GLY A 197 -0.43 -4.14 -8.14
N TRP A 198 -0.61 -5.47 -8.22
CA TRP A 198 -1.34 -6.12 -9.31
C TRP A 198 -2.83 -5.74 -9.31
N ILE A 199 -3.45 -5.66 -8.13
CA ILE A 199 -4.83 -5.16 -7.99
C ILE A 199 -4.91 -3.71 -8.47
N ALA A 200 -3.99 -2.85 -8.04
CA ALA A 200 -3.97 -1.44 -8.44
C ALA A 200 -3.85 -1.29 -9.98
N LEU A 201 -2.91 -2.01 -10.59
CA LEU A 201 -2.71 -1.97 -12.03
C LEU A 201 -3.97 -2.42 -12.78
N ASN A 202 -4.50 -3.59 -12.42
CA ASN A 202 -5.65 -4.16 -13.13
C ASN A 202 -6.95 -3.38 -12.88
N TYR A 203 -7.06 -2.71 -11.74
CA TYR A 203 -8.13 -1.75 -11.47
C TYR A 203 -8.01 -0.54 -12.40
N LEU A 204 -6.82 0.06 -12.52
CA LEU A 204 -6.57 1.22 -13.37
C LEU A 204 -6.72 0.90 -14.86
N THR A 205 -6.33 -0.29 -15.32
CA THR A 205 -6.53 -0.75 -16.71
C THR A 205 -7.96 -1.23 -16.99
N GLY A 206 -8.81 -1.34 -15.96
CA GLY A 206 -10.18 -1.85 -16.11
C GLY A 206 -10.25 -3.33 -16.50
N THR A 207 -9.25 -4.11 -16.10
CA THR A 207 -9.13 -5.55 -16.39
C THR A 207 -9.56 -6.43 -15.22
N LEU A 208 -9.82 -5.87 -14.03
CA LEU A 208 -10.54 -6.56 -12.94
C LEU A 208 -12.03 -6.71 -13.26
N ALA A 209 -12.35 -7.50 -14.28
CA ALA A 209 -13.72 -7.77 -14.70
C ALA A 209 -13.86 -9.21 -15.20
N ALA A 210 -15.09 -9.72 -15.18
CA ALA A 210 -15.43 -11.00 -15.78
C ALA A 210 -14.98 -11.05 -17.26
N ASN A 211 -14.36 -12.16 -17.67
CA ASN A 211 -13.95 -12.40 -19.06
C ASN A 211 -12.95 -11.39 -19.66
N ARG A 212 -12.19 -10.66 -18.83
CA ARG A 212 -11.04 -9.87 -19.28
C ARG A 212 -9.74 -10.49 -18.80
N SER A 213 -8.77 -10.58 -19.70
CA SER A 213 -7.42 -11.00 -19.32
C SER A 213 -6.75 -9.89 -18.51
N SER A 214 -6.24 -10.27 -17.34
CA SER A 214 -5.43 -9.39 -16.51
C SER A 214 -4.06 -9.12 -17.13
N VAL A 215 -3.37 -8.12 -16.58
CA VAL A 215 -2.06 -7.66 -16.99
C VAL A 215 -1.06 -7.97 -15.88
N GLY A 216 0.12 -8.47 -16.25
CA GLY A 216 1.22 -8.70 -15.34
C GLY A 216 1.90 -7.41 -14.89
N LEU A 217 2.44 -7.42 -13.68
CA LEU A 217 3.14 -6.32 -13.05
C LEU A 217 4.60 -6.68 -12.84
N LEU A 218 5.49 -5.75 -13.21
CA LEU A 218 6.86 -5.65 -12.72
C LEU A 218 6.99 -4.32 -11.97
N GLU A 219 7.18 -4.39 -10.67
CA GLU A 219 7.37 -3.20 -9.83
C GLU A 219 8.80 -3.20 -9.27
N MET A 220 9.51 -2.09 -9.42
CA MET A 220 10.87 -1.95 -8.88
C MET A 220 10.91 -0.86 -7.83
N GLY A 221 11.10 -1.27 -6.58
CA GLY A 221 11.27 -0.37 -5.45
C GLY A 221 12.73 0.02 -5.21
N GLY A 222 12.97 0.65 -4.05
CA GLY A 222 14.32 0.95 -3.57
C GLY A 222 15.06 -0.29 -3.07
N ALA A 223 14.36 -1.19 -2.38
CA ALA A 223 14.95 -2.36 -1.72
C ALA A 223 14.62 -3.72 -2.36
N SER A 224 13.48 -3.85 -3.03
CA SER A 224 13.04 -5.07 -3.72
C SER A 224 12.53 -4.79 -5.12
N THR A 225 12.36 -5.85 -5.90
CA THR A 225 11.61 -5.87 -7.16
C THR A 225 10.54 -6.94 -7.05
N GLN A 226 9.31 -6.64 -7.43
CA GLN A 226 8.16 -7.53 -7.40
C GLN A 226 7.78 -7.94 -8.81
N ILE A 227 7.29 -9.17 -8.93
CA ILE A 227 6.61 -9.69 -10.11
C ILE A 227 5.25 -10.22 -9.70
N SER A 228 4.19 -9.90 -10.43
CA SER A 228 2.86 -10.41 -10.14
C SER A 228 2.03 -10.57 -11.40
N PHE A 229 1.40 -11.73 -11.60
CA PHE A 229 0.57 -11.99 -12.77
C PHE A 229 -0.37 -13.16 -12.53
N GLU A 230 -1.41 -13.28 -13.35
CA GLU A 230 -2.27 -14.46 -13.40
C GLU A 230 -1.70 -15.43 -14.44
N PRO A 231 -1.24 -16.63 -14.04
CA PRO A 231 -0.74 -17.61 -14.99
C PRO A 231 -1.84 -18.15 -15.90
N ASN A 232 -1.47 -18.72 -17.04
CA ASN A 232 -2.41 -19.43 -17.89
C ASN A 232 -2.96 -20.70 -17.18
N GLU A 233 -3.98 -21.33 -17.75
CA GLU A 233 -4.66 -22.47 -17.12
C GLU A 233 -3.72 -23.67 -16.84
N LYS A 234 -2.75 -23.93 -17.72
CA LYS A 234 -1.77 -25.01 -17.54
C LYS A 234 -0.89 -24.72 -16.33
N GLU A 235 -0.27 -23.54 -16.32
CA GLU A 235 0.62 -23.09 -15.25
C GLU A 235 -0.11 -22.98 -13.91
N THR A 236 -1.38 -22.55 -13.93
CA THR A 236 -2.22 -22.48 -12.74
C THR A 236 -2.41 -23.85 -12.09
N LYS A 237 -2.59 -24.91 -12.89
CA LYS A 237 -2.74 -26.29 -12.38
C LYS A 237 -1.42 -26.86 -11.86
N GLU A 238 -0.34 -26.64 -12.58
CA GLU A 238 1.00 -27.16 -12.23
C GLU A 238 1.56 -26.48 -10.97
N HIS A 239 1.28 -25.19 -10.78
CA HIS A 239 1.86 -24.37 -9.71
C HIS A 239 0.84 -23.87 -8.69
N TYR A 240 -0.35 -24.50 -8.62
CA TYR A 240 -1.50 -24.03 -7.82
C TYR A 240 -1.12 -23.57 -6.41
N ASN A 241 -0.33 -24.35 -5.67
CA ASN A 241 0.05 -24.09 -4.27
C ASN A 241 0.92 -22.83 -4.07
N GLN A 242 1.50 -22.29 -5.14
CA GLN A 242 2.33 -21.09 -5.11
C GLN A 242 1.55 -19.82 -5.42
N LEU A 243 0.27 -19.96 -5.76
CA LEU A 243 -0.58 -18.84 -6.13
C LEU A 243 -1.34 -18.32 -4.90
N ILE A 244 -1.74 -17.06 -5.00
CA ILE A 244 -2.62 -16.42 -4.05
C ILE A 244 -4.02 -16.43 -4.67
N ASN A 245 -4.98 -17.06 -3.98
CA ASN A 245 -6.39 -16.92 -4.33
C ASN A 245 -6.88 -15.57 -3.85
N LEU A 246 -7.25 -14.70 -4.79
CA LEU A 246 -7.84 -13.40 -4.53
C LEU A 246 -9.34 -13.45 -4.86
N LYS A 247 -10.16 -12.88 -3.99
CA LYS A 247 -11.60 -12.69 -4.18
C LYS A 247 -11.92 -11.21 -4.01
N LEU A 248 -12.59 -10.63 -5.00
CA LEU A 248 -13.15 -9.28 -4.95
C LEU A 248 -14.68 -9.35 -5.11
N ALA A 249 -15.36 -8.27 -4.76
CA ALA A 249 -16.80 -8.11 -4.93
C ALA A 249 -17.16 -6.70 -5.41
N THR A 250 -18.24 -6.63 -6.17
CA THR A 250 -18.84 -5.40 -6.72
C THR A 250 -19.80 -4.78 -5.71
N MET A 251 -20.32 -3.59 -6.04
CA MET A 251 -21.25 -2.84 -5.20
C MET A 251 -22.68 -3.45 -5.10
N GLY A 252 -23.06 -4.38 -5.99
CA GLY A 252 -24.44 -4.83 -6.22
C GLY A 252 -24.77 -6.32 -5.99
N GLN A 253 -23.81 -7.13 -5.54
CA GLN A 253 -23.88 -8.59 -5.30
C GLN A 253 -23.62 -9.54 -6.51
N GLU A 254 -23.16 -10.72 -6.08
CA GLU A 254 -22.59 -11.95 -6.64
C GLU A 254 -21.12 -12.00 -7.14
N VAL A 255 -20.41 -12.91 -6.46
CA VAL A 255 -18.97 -13.21 -6.34
C VAL A 255 -18.41 -14.06 -7.49
N ALA A 256 -19.27 -14.49 -8.43
CA ALA A 256 -18.94 -15.60 -9.32
C ALA A 256 -17.74 -15.33 -10.24
N ASN A 257 -17.49 -14.07 -10.62
CA ASN A 257 -16.56 -13.75 -11.71
C ASN A 257 -15.39 -12.83 -11.36
N LEU A 258 -15.13 -12.55 -10.07
CA LEU A 258 -13.98 -11.76 -9.60
C LEU A 258 -13.06 -12.57 -8.69
N ARG A 259 -12.68 -13.75 -9.17
CA ARG A 259 -11.73 -14.65 -8.49
C ARG A 259 -10.50 -14.83 -9.36
N TYR A 260 -9.33 -14.64 -8.76
CA TYR A 260 -8.07 -14.68 -9.46
C TYR A 260 -7.09 -15.60 -8.74
N ASN A 261 -6.28 -16.35 -9.50
CA ASN A 261 -5.13 -17.06 -8.96
C ASN A 261 -3.88 -16.31 -9.39
N VAL A 262 -3.38 -15.46 -8.50
CA VAL A 262 -2.27 -14.55 -8.81
C VAL A 262 -0.98 -15.17 -8.31
N TYR A 263 -0.01 -15.34 -9.19
CA TYR A 263 1.37 -15.54 -8.78
C TYR A 263 1.93 -14.18 -8.36
N SER A 264 2.55 -14.11 -7.18
CA SER A 264 3.24 -12.91 -6.73
C SER A 264 4.49 -13.29 -5.96
N ASP A 265 5.61 -12.62 -6.27
CA ASP A 265 6.89 -12.85 -5.62
C ASP A 265 7.70 -11.54 -5.54
N SER A 266 8.65 -11.51 -4.60
CA SER A 266 9.48 -10.33 -4.30
C SER A 266 10.95 -10.70 -4.15
N PHE A 267 11.76 -10.18 -5.07
CA PHE A 267 13.20 -10.30 -5.05
C PHE A 267 13.81 -9.26 -4.09
N LEU A 268 13.88 -9.60 -2.80
CA LEU A 268 14.51 -8.75 -1.79
C LEU A 268 16.01 -8.52 -2.12
N GLY A 269 16.45 -7.27 -2.08
CA GLY A 269 17.79 -6.84 -2.46
C GLY A 269 17.98 -6.54 -3.95
N TYR A 270 16.94 -6.74 -4.77
CA TYR A 270 16.93 -6.41 -6.21
C TYR A 270 16.25 -5.07 -6.50
N GLY A 271 16.00 -4.24 -5.48
CA GLY A 271 15.62 -2.84 -5.70
C GLY A 271 16.82 -1.98 -6.10
N LEU A 272 16.55 -0.82 -6.70
CA LEU A 272 17.59 0.06 -7.27
C LEU A 272 18.69 0.45 -6.25
N SER A 273 18.30 0.81 -5.03
CA SER A 273 19.25 1.26 -3.99
C SER A 273 20.06 0.09 -3.44
N GLN A 274 19.42 -1.04 -3.17
CA GLN A 274 20.13 -2.22 -2.65
C GLN A 274 21.10 -2.80 -3.67
N MET A 275 20.73 -2.79 -4.96
CA MET A 275 21.65 -3.23 -6.00
C MET A 275 22.83 -2.26 -6.17
N ARG A 276 22.60 -0.95 -6.03
CA ARG A 276 23.68 0.06 -6.03
C ARG A 276 24.64 -0.13 -4.87
N LEU A 277 24.14 -0.37 -3.67
CA LEU A 277 24.98 -0.67 -2.50
C LEU A 277 25.75 -1.98 -2.69
N LYS A 278 25.09 -3.03 -3.18
CA LYS A 278 25.74 -4.32 -3.50
C LYS A 278 26.85 -4.16 -4.54
N TYR A 279 26.61 -3.35 -5.57
CA TYR A 279 27.60 -2.99 -6.59
C TYR A 279 28.83 -2.32 -5.98
N LEU A 280 28.62 -1.26 -5.20
CA LEU A 280 29.72 -0.50 -4.59
C LEU A 280 30.51 -1.35 -3.59
N ARG A 281 29.85 -2.20 -2.78
CA ARG A 281 30.53 -3.19 -1.92
C ARG A 281 31.38 -4.17 -2.74
N GLY A 282 30.88 -4.61 -3.89
CA GLY A 282 31.60 -5.47 -4.80
C GLY A 282 32.89 -4.83 -5.33
N LEU A 283 32.84 -3.54 -5.66
CA LEU A 283 34.03 -2.77 -6.05
C LEU A 283 34.99 -2.56 -4.88
N ALA A 284 34.48 -2.21 -3.69
CA ALA A 284 35.27 -1.98 -2.50
C ALA A 284 36.06 -3.24 -2.09
N ARG A 285 35.49 -4.43 -2.22
CA ARG A 285 36.19 -5.70 -1.94
C ARG A 285 37.34 -6.01 -2.90
N LYS A 286 37.35 -5.40 -4.09
CA LYS A 286 38.42 -5.53 -5.08
C LYS A 286 39.50 -4.47 -4.91
N LEU A 287 39.40 -3.59 -3.92
CA LEU A 287 40.43 -2.61 -3.63
C LEU A 287 41.74 -3.32 -3.30
N GLU A 288 42.80 -2.95 -4.02
CA GLU A 288 44.15 -3.36 -3.71
C GLU A 288 44.63 -2.72 -2.39
N ASP A 289 45.47 -3.44 -1.64
CA ASP A 289 46.05 -2.92 -0.40
C ASP A 289 46.75 -1.57 -0.65
N GLY A 290 46.30 -0.53 0.07
CA GLY A 290 46.85 0.83 -0.01
C GLY A 290 46.10 1.80 -0.93
N LYS A 291 45.06 1.38 -1.67
CA LYS A 291 44.13 2.34 -2.32
C LYS A 291 43.13 2.89 -1.30
N GLU A 292 43.04 4.21 -1.19
CA GLU A 292 42.14 4.92 -0.26
C GLU A 292 40.73 5.18 -0.83
N TYR A 293 40.49 4.90 -2.11
CA TYR A 293 39.23 5.23 -2.78
C TYR A 293 38.82 4.15 -3.78
N VAL A 294 37.50 4.02 -3.98
CA VAL A 294 36.88 3.12 -4.96
C VAL A 294 36.74 3.82 -6.30
N GLU A 295 37.18 3.16 -7.38
CA GLU A 295 36.93 3.61 -8.75
C GLU A 295 35.62 3.00 -9.26
N ASP A 296 34.70 3.86 -9.67
CA ASP A 296 33.36 3.50 -10.11
C ASP A 296 33.17 3.81 -11.60
N PRO A 297 33.14 2.78 -12.48
CA PRO A 297 32.90 2.97 -13.90
C PRO A 297 31.47 3.39 -14.25
N CYS A 298 30.50 3.15 -13.37
CA CYS A 298 29.12 3.61 -13.55
C CYS A 298 28.88 5.05 -13.05
N LEU A 299 29.89 5.69 -12.46
CA LEU A 299 29.83 7.09 -12.06
C LEU A 299 30.58 7.96 -13.09
N ALA A 300 29.98 9.08 -13.48
CA ALA A 300 30.53 9.97 -14.49
C ALA A 300 31.97 10.41 -14.16
N ALA A 301 32.81 10.49 -15.20
CA ALA A 301 34.23 10.81 -15.03
C ALA A 301 34.41 12.16 -14.29
N LYS A 302 35.40 12.22 -13.38
CA LYS A 302 35.72 13.40 -12.55
C LYS A 302 34.69 13.73 -11.45
N ARG A 303 33.62 12.94 -11.27
CA ARG A 303 32.74 13.04 -10.09
C ARG A 303 33.36 12.31 -8.89
N ARG A 304 33.19 12.85 -7.68
CA ARG A 304 33.66 12.24 -6.43
C ARG A 304 32.58 12.30 -5.35
N GLN A 305 32.21 11.20 -4.75
CA GLN A 305 31.21 11.17 -3.68
C GLN A 305 31.69 10.35 -2.50
N THR A 306 31.21 10.68 -1.30
CA THR A 306 31.40 9.85 -0.12
C THR A 306 30.13 9.05 0.06
N VAL A 307 30.27 7.74 0.23
CA VAL A 307 29.15 6.82 0.46
C VAL A 307 29.44 6.04 1.73
N GLU A 308 28.44 5.89 2.58
CA GLU A 308 28.53 4.99 3.73
C GLU A 308 28.34 3.54 3.27
N LEU A 309 29.33 2.70 3.54
CA LEU A 309 29.30 1.26 3.27
C LEU A 309 29.64 0.53 4.57
N ASP A 310 28.66 -0.20 5.11
CA ASP A 310 28.82 -1.04 6.30
C ASP A 310 29.38 -0.26 7.52
N GLY A 311 28.91 0.98 7.72
CA GLY A 311 29.32 1.88 8.81
C GLY A 311 30.64 2.64 8.56
N LEU A 312 31.21 2.54 7.36
CA LEU A 312 32.44 3.23 6.97
C LEU A 312 32.17 4.22 5.83
N GLU A 313 32.66 5.45 5.98
CA GLU A 313 32.67 6.43 4.89
C GLU A 313 33.74 6.06 3.86
N VAL A 314 33.32 5.83 2.61
CA VAL A 314 34.20 5.45 1.51
C VAL A 314 34.15 6.51 0.41
N GLU A 315 35.32 7.01 -0.03
CA GLU A 315 35.41 7.88 -1.20
C GLU A 315 35.26 7.06 -2.49
N VAL A 316 34.33 7.46 -3.34
CA VAL A 316 34.05 6.87 -4.65
C VAL A 316 34.36 7.90 -5.75
N ARG A 317 35.18 7.50 -6.73
CA ARG A 317 35.59 8.34 -7.86
C ARG A 317 35.12 7.77 -9.18
N GLY A 318 34.44 8.58 -9.97
CA GLY A 318 33.88 8.16 -11.25
C GLY A 318 34.93 8.10 -12.36
N THR A 319 34.92 7.02 -13.13
CA THR A 319 35.78 6.83 -14.31
C THR A 319 35.03 6.97 -15.63
N GLY A 320 33.69 6.88 -15.63
CA GLY A 320 32.86 7.03 -16.84
C GLY A 320 33.17 5.99 -17.92
N ASN A 321 33.16 4.71 -17.56
CA ASN A 321 33.49 3.62 -18.48
C ASN A 321 32.31 2.65 -18.60
N TYR A 322 31.49 2.83 -19.65
CA TYR A 322 30.30 2.02 -19.86
C TYR A 322 30.61 0.51 -19.96
N GLY A 323 31.65 0.10 -20.69
CA GLY A 323 31.98 -1.31 -20.86
C GLY A 323 32.25 -2.00 -19.52
N GLN A 324 33.10 -1.38 -18.69
CA GLN A 324 33.40 -1.91 -17.37
C GLN A 324 32.22 -1.78 -16.39
N CYS A 325 31.38 -0.75 -16.54
CA CYS A 325 30.13 -0.62 -15.79
C CYS A 325 29.20 -1.80 -16.09
N ASN A 326 28.95 -2.07 -17.37
CA ASN A 326 28.09 -3.15 -17.83
C ASN A 326 28.58 -4.53 -17.37
N GLU A 327 29.87 -4.82 -17.52
CA GLU A 327 30.47 -6.08 -17.04
C GLU A 327 30.27 -6.27 -15.52
N ASN A 328 30.57 -5.25 -14.73
CA ASN A 328 30.43 -5.31 -13.28
C ASN A 328 28.96 -5.47 -12.86
N VAL A 329 28.04 -4.75 -13.50
CA VAL A 329 26.60 -4.83 -13.22
C VAL A 329 26.03 -6.19 -13.65
N TYR A 330 26.37 -6.68 -14.84
CA TYR A 330 25.98 -8.01 -15.31
C TYR A 330 26.39 -9.10 -14.32
N SER A 331 27.61 -9.02 -13.77
CA SER A 331 28.08 -9.98 -12.77
C SER A 331 27.22 -10.04 -11.51
N LEU A 332 26.53 -8.95 -11.12
CA LEU A 332 25.66 -8.94 -9.95
C LEU A 332 24.42 -9.81 -10.10
N ILE A 333 23.97 -9.98 -11.34
CA ILE A 333 22.80 -10.78 -11.72
C ILE A 333 23.28 -12.21 -12.04
N ALA A 334 24.33 -12.35 -12.84
CA ALA A 334 24.82 -13.66 -13.29
C ALA A 334 25.49 -14.50 -12.19
N ASN A 335 26.22 -13.90 -11.24
CA ASN A 335 26.98 -14.65 -10.23
C ASN A 335 26.11 -15.53 -9.30
N LYS A 336 24.79 -15.31 -9.24
CA LYS A 336 23.89 -16.20 -8.50
C LYS A 336 23.63 -17.53 -9.21
N CYS A 337 23.99 -17.65 -10.49
CA CYS A 337 23.54 -18.72 -11.38
C CYS A 337 24.60 -19.76 -11.75
N GLY A 338 25.86 -19.55 -11.33
CA GLY A 338 26.98 -20.42 -11.69
C GLY A 338 27.26 -20.44 -13.19
N ASP A 339 28.22 -21.27 -13.61
CA ASP A 339 28.79 -21.22 -14.98
C ASP A 339 27.95 -21.94 -16.06
N LYS A 340 26.79 -22.54 -15.73
CA LYS A 340 26.11 -23.54 -16.60
C LYS A 340 24.62 -23.32 -16.87
N GLN A 341 24.01 -22.23 -16.42
CA GLN A 341 22.58 -21.98 -16.62
C GLN A 341 22.34 -20.62 -17.27
N GLU A 342 21.32 -20.53 -18.14
CA GLU A 342 20.80 -19.23 -18.56
C GLU A 342 20.38 -18.44 -17.31
N VAL A 343 20.86 -17.21 -17.19
CA VAL A 343 20.70 -16.38 -15.98
C VAL A 343 19.21 -16.18 -15.65
N SER A 344 18.35 -16.15 -16.66
CA SER A 344 16.89 -16.09 -16.52
C SER A 344 16.32 -17.31 -15.81
N SER A 345 16.66 -18.52 -16.23
CA SER A 345 16.19 -19.79 -15.62
C SER A 345 16.75 -20.05 -14.21
N CYS A 346 17.74 -19.28 -13.77
CA CYS A 346 18.26 -19.36 -12.41
C CYS A 346 17.63 -18.29 -11.51
N LEU A 347 17.48 -17.06 -12.00
CA LEU A 347 16.88 -15.98 -11.22
C LEU A 347 15.40 -16.26 -10.96
N LEU A 348 14.73 -16.85 -11.96
CA LEU A 348 13.38 -17.36 -11.89
C LEU A 348 13.51 -18.88 -11.66
N SER A 349 13.27 -19.33 -10.44
CA SER A 349 13.37 -20.75 -10.11
C SER A 349 12.44 -21.56 -11.00
N ASN A 350 12.87 -22.75 -11.46
CA ASN A 350 12.02 -23.72 -12.17
C ASN A 350 10.78 -24.17 -11.35
N THR A 351 10.71 -23.78 -10.07
CA THR A 351 9.51 -24.00 -9.27
C THR A 351 8.41 -23.02 -9.59
N ASN A 352 8.70 -21.84 -10.13
CA ASN A 352 7.74 -20.77 -10.33
C ASN A 352 6.93 -20.99 -11.63
N PRO A 353 5.70 -20.46 -11.73
CA PRO A 353 4.94 -20.50 -12.99
C PRO A 353 5.72 -19.83 -14.11
N ASP A 354 5.76 -20.46 -15.27
CA ASP A 354 6.42 -19.89 -16.44
C ASP A 354 5.66 -18.64 -16.93
N PHE A 355 6.41 -17.59 -17.28
CA PHE A 355 5.90 -16.40 -17.95
C PHE A 355 6.85 -15.95 -19.05
N ASN A 356 6.33 -15.21 -20.03
CA ASN A 356 7.12 -14.72 -21.14
C ASN A 356 6.81 -13.24 -21.41
N LEU A 357 7.71 -12.35 -20.96
CA LEU A 357 7.60 -10.90 -21.18
C LEU A 357 7.50 -10.47 -22.65
N ASN A 358 7.82 -11.36 -23.59
CA ASN A 358 7.72 -11.08 -25.02
C ASN A 358 6.31 -11.28 -25.57
N SER A 359 5.55 -12.24 -25.05
CA SER A 359 4.20 -12.60 -25.50
C SER A 359 3.11 -12.15 -24.55
N ASP A 360 3.44 -12.01 -23.27
CA ASP A 360 2.49 -11.70 -22.21
C ASP A 360 2.46 -10.19 -21.96
N ASN A 361 1.28 -9.69 -21.59
CA ASN A 361 1.11 -8.26 -21.30
C ASN A 361 1.64 -7.95 -19.90
N PHE A 362 2.79 -7.29 -19.84
CA PHE A 362 3.40 -6.83 -18.59
C PHE A 362 3.60 -5.32 -18.56
N TYR A 363 3.40 -4.73 -17.38
CA TYR A 363 3.65 -3.32 -17.10
C TYR A 363 4.79 -3.17 -16.10
N GLY A 364 5.79 -2.38 -16.47
CA GLY A 364 6.85 -1.90 -15.59
C GLY A 364 6.46 -0.58 -14.94
N VAL A 365 6.51 -0.52 -13.62
CA VAL A 365 6.16 0.68 -12.83
C VAL A 365 7.26 1.04 -11.83
N SER A 366 7.11 2.17 -11.15
CA SER A 366 8.01 2.70 -10.13
C SER A 366 9.43 2.88 -10.69
N GLY A 367 10.42 2.14 -10.18
CA GLY A 367 11.82 2.24 -10.62
C GLY A 367 12.05 1.96 -12.10
N TYR A 368 11.18 1.19 -12.75
CA TYR A 368 11.23 0.98 -14.20
C TYR A 368 10.94 2.30 -14.95
N TRP A 369 9.79 2.92 -14.65
CA TRP A 369 9.40 4.19 -15.25
C TRP A 369 10.35 5.32 -14.88
N ASP A 370 10.67 5.48 -13.59
CA ASP A 370 11.58 6.54 -13.08
C ASP A 370 12.92 6.55 -13.81
N THR A 371 13.49 5.36 -14.06
CA THR A 371 14.78 5.24 -14.75
C THR A 371 14.65 5.53 -16.24
N ILE A 372 13.66 4.94 -16.91
CA ILE A 372 13.48 5.05 -18.36
C ILE A 372 13.09 6.47 -18.76
N SER A 373 12.16 7.10 -18.04
CA SER A 373 11.69 8.46 -18.34
C SER A 373 12.82 9.48 -18.22
N LYS A 374 13.64 9.38 -17.16
CA LYS A 374 14.83 10.24 -16.97
C LYS A 374 15.91 9.99 -18.00
N LEU A 375 16.17 8.72 -18.32
CA LEU A 375 17.16 8.35 -19.33
C LEU A 375 16.79 8.92 -20.70
N LEU A 376 15.56 8.70 -21.15
CA LEU A 376 15.10 9.10 -22.48
C LEU A 376 14.52 10.51 -22.53
N SER A 377 14.53 11.22 -21.39
CA SER A 377 13.99 12.57 -21.24
C SER A 377 12.52 12.65 -21.69
N TYR A 378 11.73 11.62 -21.39
CA TYR A 378 10.29 11.64 -21.60
C TYR A 378 9.67 12.63 -20.62
N SER A 379 8.77 13.46 -21.14
CA SER A 379 8.04 14.41 -20.31
C SER A 379 6.75 13.78 -19.80
N ASP A 380 6.25 14.27 -18.67
CA ASP A 380 4.91 13.95 -18.16
C ASP A 380 3.78 14.53 -19.04
N LYS A 381 4.03 14.86 -20.32
CA LYS A 381 3.01 15.33 -21.26
C LYS A 381 2.39 14.15 -22.00
N GLU A 382 1.07 14.20 -22.16
CA GLU A 382 0.20 13.11 -22.65
C GLU A 382 0.71 12.35 -23.91
N GLU A 383 1.50 13.00 -24.77
CA GLU A 383 2.04 12.40 -26.00
C GLU A 383 3.17 11.37 -25.79
N ASP A 384 3.79 11.33 -24.60
CA ASP A 384 4.90 10.43 -24.29
C ASP A 384 4.50 9.19 -23.45
N TYR A 385 3.26 9.13 -22.96
CA TYR A 385 2.79 8.05 -22.09
C TYR A 385 2.48 6.75 -22.86
N GLY A 386 2.85 5.61 -22.29
CA GLY A 386 2.63 4.30 -22.91
C GLY A 386 3.65 3.91 -23.98
N LYS A 387 4.83 4.54 -23.99
CA LYS A 387 5.90 4.12 -24.90
C LYS A 387 6.38 2.71 -24.54
N ILE A 388 6.25 1.80 -25.51
CA ILE A 388 6.85 0.47 -25.48
C ILE A 388 8.34 0.63 -25.21
N TYR A 389 8.86 -0.19 -24.28
CA TYR A 389 10.28 -0.27 -24.00
C TYR A 389 11.08 -0.48 -25.30
N ALA A 390 12.06 0.40 -25.59
CA ALA A 390 12.83 0.38 -26.84
C ALA A 390 14.32 0.14 -26.55
N TYR A 391 14.75 -1.12 -26.67
CA TYR A 391 16.11 -1.55 -26.34
C TYR A 391 17.20 -0.71 -27.03
N ASP A 392 17.12 -0.53 -28.34
CA ASP A 392 18.15 0.20 -29.10
C ASP A 392 18.35 1.64 -28.61
N LYS A 393 17.24 2.32 -28.26
CA LYS A 393 17.29 3.69 -27.72
C LYS A 393 17.89 3.70 -26.30
N MET A 394 17.52 2.72 -25.48
CA MET A 394 18.05 2.58 -24.12
C MET A 394 19.56 2.34 -24.14
N VAL A 395 20.06 1.42 -24.98
CA VAL A 395 21.49 1.13 -25.12
C VAL A 395 22.24 2.39 -25.57
N GLN A 396 21.78 3.00 -26.67
CA GLN A 396 22.45 4.18 -27.25
C GLN A 396 22.56 5.33 -26.24
N GLU A 397 21.47 5.62 -25.52
CA GLU A 397 21.45 6.71 -24.56
C GLU A 397 22.27 6.37 -23.30
N THR A 398 22.21 5.11 -22.82
CA THR A 398 23.02 4.65 -21.68
C THR A 398 24.51 4.75 -21.98
N GLU A 399 24.96 4.24 -23.13
CA GLU A 399 26.35 4.31 -23.58
C GLU A 399 26.86 5.75 -23.62
N LYS A 400 26.02 6.66 -24.14
CA LYS A 400 26.34 8.08 -24.21
C LYS A 400 26.51 8.68 -22.83
N ILE A 401 25.50 8.59 -21.94
CA ILE A 401 25.55 9.24 -20.63
C ILE A 401 26.67 8.68 -19.74
N CYS A 402 26.95 7.37 -19.84
CA CYS A 402 27.99 6.71 -19.06
C CYS A 402 29.41 7.11 -19.49
N SER A 403 29.58 7.60 -20.72
CA SER A 403 30.87 8.01 -21.27
C SER A 403 31.19 9.50 -21.07
N LEU A 404 30.21 10.30 -20.65
CA LEU A 404 30.39 11.74 -20.40
C LEU A 404 31.12 11.97 -19.07
N ASN A 405 31.90 13.06 -19.00
CA ASN A 405 32.38 13.56 -17.72
C ASN A 405 31.29 14.34 -16.98
N TRP A 406 31.49 14.59 -15.68
CA TRP A 406 30.47 15.19 -14.81
C TRP A 406 29.92 16.54 -15.31
N ASN A 407 30.75 17.39 -15.92
CA ASN A 407 30.27 18.68 -16.41
C ASN A 407 29.45 18.50 -17.69
N GLU A 408 29.93 17.70 -18.63
CA GLU A 408 29.18 17.38 -19.86
C GLU A 408 27.85 16.70 -19.55
N LEU A 409 27.80 15.81 -18.56
CA LEU A 409 26.56 15.14 -18.16
C LEU A 409 25.51 16.12 -17.61
N LYS A 410 25.93 17.09 -16.78
CA LYS A 410 25.02 18.14 -16.29
C LYS A 410 24.52 19.04 -17.42
N ASP A 411 25.37 19.35 -18.39
CA ASP A 411 24.98 20.15 -19.55
C ASP A 411 24.06 19.37 -20.50
N TYR A 412 24.18 18.04 -20.50
CA TYR A 412 23.40 17.15 -21.36
C TYR A 412 22.03 16.76 -20.78
N LYS A 413 21.91 16.62 -19.46
CA LYS A 413 20.68 16.20 -18.75
C LYS A 413 20.33 17.18 -17.63
N ASP A 414 19.13 17.73 -17.71
CA ASP A 414 18.55 18.58 -16.67
C ASP A 414 17.86 17.72 -15.60
N LEU A 415 18.65 17.20 -14.65
CA LEU A 415 18.19 16.37 -13.53
C LEU A 415 18.88 16.79 -12.23
N LYS A 416 18.31 16.42 -11.08
CA LYS A 416 18.95 16.69 -9.78
C LYS A 416 20.29 15.95 -9.70
N LYS A 417 21.24 16.52 -8.95
CA LYS A 417 22.58 15.94 -8.76
C LYS A 417 22.55 14.46 -8.38
N SER A 418 21.73 14.07 -7.39
CA SER A 418 21.60 12.69 -6.93
C SER A 418 21.03 11.74 -8.01
N GLU A 419 20.20 12.27 -8.91
CA GLU A 419 19.64 11.48 -10.01
C GLU A 419 20.69 11.25 -11.10
N LEU A 420 21.46 12.29 -11.45
CA LEU A 420 22.57 12.19 -12.40
C LEU A 420 23.66 11.22 -11.93
N GLU A 421 23.97 11.22 -10.64
CA GLU A 421 24.97 10.33 -10.05
C GLU A 421 24.61 8.85 -10.14
N GLU A 422 23.31 8.53 -10.19
CA GLU A 422 22.81 7.16 -10.24
C GLU A 422 22.37 6.72 -11.65
N LEU A 423 22.17 7.66 -12.58
CA LEU A 423 21.49 7.39 -13.86
C LEU A 423 22.19 6.31 -14.70
N CYS A 424 23.52 6.40 -14.86
CA CYS A 424 24.28 5.41 -15.62
C CYS A 424 24.13 4.00 -15.00
N PHE A 425 24.35 3.87 -13.68
CA PHE A 425 24.17 2.61 -12.97
C PHE A 425 22.75 2.05 -13.12
N LYS A 426 21.71 2.87 -12.87
CA LYS A 426 20.31 2.44 -12.92
C LYS A 426 19.92 1.95 -14.30
N SER A 427 20.27 2.68 -15.35
CA SER A 427 19.96 2.30 -16.73
C SER A 427 20.65 1.00 -17.12
N THR A 428 21.95 0.86 -16.80
CA THR A 428 22.68 -0.39 -17.04
C THR A 428 22.09 -1.56 -16.26
N TYR A 429 21.72 -1.35 -14.99
CA TYR A 429 21.12 -2.40 -14.16
C TYR A 429 19.76 -2.84 -14.69
N LEU A 430 18.87 -1.90 -15.02
CA LEU A 430 17.54 -2.18 -15.55
C LEU A 430 17.62 -2.98 -16.85
N MET A 431 18.49 -2.59 -17.78
CA MET A 431 18.70 -3.32 -19.03
C MET A 431 19.18 -4.75 -18.77
N ASN A 432 20.17 -4.93 -17.88
CA ASN A 432 20.67 -6.26 -17.55
C ASN A 432 19.60 -7.10 -16.85
N LEU A 433 18.79 -6.53 -15.95
CA LEU A 433 17.73 -7.26 -15.27
C LEU A 433 16.65 -7.72 -16.27
N LEU A 434 16.19 -6.84 -17.15
CA LEU A 434 15.13 -7.19 -18.12
C LEU A 434 15.61 -8.23 -19.12
N HIS A 435 16.78 -8.03 -19.74
CA HIS A 435 17.23 -8.88 -20.84
C HIS A 435 17.96 -10.13 -20.37
N ASN A 436 18.89 -9.99 -19.45
CA ASN A 436 19.68 -11.12 -18.96
C ASN A 436 19.02 -11.82 -17.76
N GLY A 437 18.24 -11.08 -16.96
CA GLY A 437 17.54 -11.63 -15.79
C GLY A 437 16.14 -12.17 -16.08
N PHE A 438 15.33 -11.46 -16.88
CA PHE A 438 13.95 -11.90 -17.19
C PHE A 438 13.75 -12.37 -18.63
N GLY A 439 14.79 -12.41 -19.45
CA GLY A 439 14.72 -12.95 -20.81
C GLY A 439 13.88 -12.11 -21.78
N LEU A 440 13.73 -10.80 -21.53
CA LEU A 440 13.11 -9.90 -22.50
C LEU A 440 13.96 -9.87 -23.78
N ASN A 441 13.34 -10.05 -24.94
CA ASN A 441 14.06 -9.97 -26.21
C ASN A 441 14.44 -8.52 -26.51
N HIS A 442 15.50 -8.34 -27.32
CA HIS A 442 15.92 -7.02 -27.80
C HIS A 442 15.00 -6.45 -28.89
N THR A 443 14.05 -7.24 -29.39
CA THR A 443 13.10 -6.86 -30.45
C THR A 443 11.76 -6.40 -29.85
N ARG A 444 10.75 -6.19 -30.70
CA ARG A 444 9.44 -5.67 -30.29
C ARG A 444 8.79 -6.59 -29.24
N SER A 445 8.66 -6.09 -28.01
CA SER A 445 7.97 -6.74 -26.90
C SER A 445 6.62 -6.06 -26.62
N GLN A 446 5.75 -6.74 -25.88
CA GLN A 446 4.50 -6.17 -25.34
C GLN A 446 4.72 -5.50 -23.98
N PHE A 447 5.97 -5.41 -23.52
CA PHE A 447 6.32 -4.78 -22.25
C PHE A 447 6.11 -3.27 -22.31
N THR A 448 5.17 -2.81 -21.49
CA THR A 448 4.82 -1.39 -21.36
C THR A 448 5.44 -0.86 -20.08
N VAL A 449 5.90 0.40 -20.07
CA VAL A 449 6.43 1.02 -18.84
C VAL A 449 5.73 2.35 -18.64
N ASN A 450 5.05 2.51 -17.51
CA ASN A 450 4.31 3.73 -17.21
C ASN A 450 3.83 3.78 -15.74
N ASP A 451 4.07 4.89 -15.05
CA ASP A 451 3.49 5.15 -13.73
C ASP A 451 2.15 5.87 -13.79
N ASN A 452 1.73 6.37 -14.95
CA ASN A 452 0.39 6.94 -15.13
C ASN A 452 -0.46 5.99 -15.98
N VAL A 453 -1.37 5.28 -15.33
CA VAL A 453 -2.27 4.32 -15.99
C VAL A 453 -3.65 4.95 -16.09
N ASN A 454 -4.11 5.17 -17.32
CA ASN A 454 -5.41 5.77 -17.62
C ASN A 454 -5.70 7.13 -16.92
N GLY A 455 -4.66 7.95 -16.74
CA GLY A 455 -4.77 9.28 -16.14
C GLY A 455 -4.52 9.31 -14.63
N SER A 456 -4.31 8.15 -14.00
CA SER A 456 -4.05 8.03 -12.56
C SER A 456 -2.63 7.54 -12.29
N ALA A 457 -1.96 8.15 -11.30
CA ALA A 457 -0.66 7.70 -10.83
C ALA A 457 -0.77 6.34 -10.15
N PHE A 458 0.09 5.41 -10.53
CA PHE A 458 0.20 4.08 -9.96
C PHE A 458 0.78 4.13 -8.55
N THR A 459 0.20 3.33 -7.66
CA THR A 459 0.77 2.96 -6.36
C THR A 459 0.09 1.69 -5.88
N TRP A 460 0.86 0.77 -5.28
CA TRP A 460 0.29 -0.45 -4.69
C TRP A 460 -0.73 -0.14 -3.58
N THR A 461 -0.62 1.04 -2.93
CA THR A 461 -1.57 1.47 -1.89
C THR A 461 -2.99 1.65 -2.42
N LEU A 462 -3.18 1.94 -3.72
CA LEU A 462 -4.48 1.94 -4.37
C LEU A 462 -5.09 0.53 -4.37
N GLY A 463 -4.30 -0.51 -4.60
CA GLY A 463 -4.80 -1.88 -4.59
C GLY A 463 -5.21 -2.35 -3.19
N ARG A 464 -4.47 -1.92 -2.16
CA ARG A 464 -4.87 -2.09 -0.75
C ARG A 464 -6.21 -1.39 -0.48
N ALA A 465 -6.41 -0.19 -1.03
CA ALA A 465 -7.64 0.58 -0.89
C ALA A 465 -8.83 -0.02 -1.66
N VAL A 466 -8.62 -0.49 -2.88
CA VAL A 466 -9.63 -1.21 -3.68
C VAL A 466 -10.05 -2.49 -2.98
N LEU A 467 -9.11 -3.27 -2.43
CA LEU A 467 -9.44 -4.46 -1.66
C LEU A 467 -10.25 -4.13 -0.39
N TYR A 468 -9.86 -3.08 0.33
CA TYR A 468 -10.60 -2.61 1.51
C TYR A 468 -12.02 -2.18 1.14
N ALA A 469 -12.16 -1.30 0.15
CA ALA A 469 -13.45 -0.79 -0.31
C ALA A 469 -14.35 -1.92 -0.81
N SER A 470 -13.79 -2.88 -1.55
CA SER A 470 -14.53 -4.03 -2.08
C SER A 470 -15.15 -4.88 -0.97
N ASP A 471 -14.42 -5.15 0.11
CA ASP A 471 -14.94 -5.92 1.25
C ASP A 471 -15.94 -5.10 2.08
N GLU A 472 -15.64 -3.82 2.36
CA GLU A 472 -16.57 -2.95 3.09
C GLU A 472 -17.89 -2.77 2.37
N SER A 473 -17.85 -2.57 1.06
CA SER A 473 -19.04 -2.43 0.24
C SER A 473 -19.88 -3.71 0.26
N LEU A 474 -19.24 -4.89 0.23
CA LEU A 474 -19.94 -6.16 0.37
C LEU A 474 -20.58 -6.31 1.77
N ILE A 475 -19.86 -5.94 2.84
CA ILE A 475 -20.39 -5.96 4.20
C ILE A 475 -21.61 -5.04 4.34
N GLU A 476 -21.51 -3.82 3.81
CA GLU A 476 -22.59 -2.84 3.80
C GLU A 476 -23.83 -3.39 3.06
N VAL A 477 -23.64 -4.08 1.93
CA VAL A 477 -24.73 -4.74 1.19
C VAL A 477 -25.33 -5.91 1.99
N GLN A 478 -24.49 -6.82 2.48
CA GLN A 478 -24.95 -8.00 3.22
C GLN A 478 -25.70 -7.63 4.50
N ASN A 479 -25.27 -6.58 5.22
CA ASN A 479 -25.96 -6.07 6.41
C ASN A 479 -27.30 -5.42 6.08
N TYR A 480 -27.48 -4.90 4.86
CA TYR A 480 -28.74 -4.32 4.40
C TYR A 480 -29.73 -5.41 3.93
N VAL A 481 -29.23 -6.43 3.24
CA VAL A 481 -30.07 -7.51 2.65
C VAL A 481 -30.45 -8.57 3.68
N HIS A 482 -29.56 -8.93 4.60
CA HIS A 482 -29.82 -9.96 5.60
C HIS A 482 -30.14 -9.34 6.97
N ASP A 483 -31.41 -9.41 7.36
CA ASP A 483 -31.84 -9.19 8.75
C ASP A 483 -31.18 -10.24 9.67
N GLU A 484 -30.12 -9.81 10.36
CA GLU A 484 -29.55 -10.33 11.62
C GLU A 484 -29.24 -11.83 11.84
N VAL A 485 -29.34 -12.72 10.85
CA VAL A 485 -28.89 -14.13 11.02
C VAL A 485 -27.53 -14.35 10.36
N ASP A 486 -26.47 -14.25 11.16
CA ASP A 486 -25.11 -14.71 10.78
C ASP A 486 -25.02 -16.24 10.98
N ASP A 487 -25.29 -16.99 9.90
CA ASP A 487 -25.14 -18.45 9.87
C ASP A 487 -23.71 -18.90 9.49
N GLY A 488 -22.75 -17.97 9.44
CA GLY A 488 -21.37 -18.23 9.02
C GLY A 488 -21.19 -18.41 7.51
N LYS A 489 -22.22 -18.17 6.67
CA LYS A 489 -22.14 -18.29 5.20
C LYS A 489 -21.99 -16.97 4.44
N ARG A 490 -21.71 -15.86 5.13
CA ARG A 490 -21.49 -14.58 4.45
C ARG A 490 -20.26 -14.65 3.55
N ASP A 491 -20.42 -14.26 2.29
CA ASP A 491 -19.31 -14.12 1.35
C ASP A 491 -18.27 -13.15 1.92
N LYS A 492 -16.99 -13.46 1.70
CA LYS A 492 -15.86 -12.65 2.16
C LYS A 492 -14.99 -12.22 0.97
N VAL A 493 -14.58 -10.97 0.96
CA VAL A 493 -13.56 -10.43 0.06
C VAL A 493 -12.21 -10.43 0.78
N GLY A 494 -11.15 -10.73 0.03
CA GLY A 494 -9.83 -10.96 0.63
C GLY A 494 -9.02 -11.95 -0.19
N TYR A 495 -7.98 -12.49 0.45
CA TYR A 495 -7.08 -13.42 -0.21
C TYR A 495 -6.57 -14.50 0.74
N SER A 496 -6.13 -15.62 0.16
CA SER A 496 -5.44 -16.69 0.89
C SER A 496 -4.36 -17.29 0.00
N ARG A 497 -3.25 -17.72 0.58
CA ARG A 497 -2.25 -18.51 -0.17
C ARG A 497 -2.85 -19.90 -0.44
N ASN A 498 -2.74 -20.40 -1.66
CA ASN A 498 -3.31 -21.70 -2.03
C ASN A 498 -2.69 -22.88 -1.28
N SER A 499 -1.45 -22.73 -0.82
CA SER A 499 -0.79 -23.67 0.09
C SER A 499 -1.40 -23.69 1.51
N ALA A 500 -2.17 -22.67 1.89
CA ALA A 500 -2.81 -22.55 3.20
C ALA A 500 -4.21 -21.88 3.09
N PRO A 501 -5.18 -22.52 2.41
CA PRO A 501 -6.48 -21.90 2.11
C PRO A 501 -7.32 -21.59 3.36
N GLY A 502 -7.03 -22.23 4.50
CA GLY A 502 -7.65 -21.95 5.80
C GLY A 502 -7.17 -20.66 6.46
N VAL A 503 -6.08 -20.05 5.98
CA VAL A 503 -5.56 -18.76 6.47
C VAL A 503 -6.01 -17.66 5.51
N PHE A 504 -7.27 -17.24 5.68
CA PHE A 504 -7.87 -16.19 4.86
C PHE A 504 -7.59 -14.82 5.48
N VAL A 505 -7.03 -13.92 4.68
CA VAL A 505 -6.84 -12.51 5.02
C VAL A 505 -7.97 -11.72 4.41
N ARG A 506 -8.79 -11.12 5.28
CA ARG A 506 -9.93 -10.31 4.90
C ARG A 506 -9.49 -8.97 4.29
N GLY A 507 -10.28 -8.46 3.34
CA GLY A 507 -9.95 -7.23 2.62
C GLY A 507 -10.04 -5.96 3.47
N SER A 508 -11.04 -5.88 4.36
CA SER A 508 -11.19 -4.76 5.29
C SER A 508 -10.52 -5.03 6.64
N GLU A 509 -11.29 -5.04 7.74
CA GLU A 509 -10.81 -5.37 9.08
C GLU A 509 -10.74 -6.89 9.26
N VAL A 510 -9.68 -7.38 9.90
CA VAL A 510 -9.49 -8.83 10.10
C VAL A 510 -10.51 -9.42 11.08
N ASP A 511 -10.78 -10.72 10.97
CA ASP A 511 -11.73 -11.40 11.85
C ASP A 511 -11.34 -11.22 13.33
N GLY A 512 -12.28 -10.73 14.15
CA GLY A 512 -12.07 -10.41 15.57
C GLY A 512 -11.71 -8.95 15.87
N VAL A 513 -11.36 -8.16 14.85
CA VAL A 513 -11.21 -6.70 14.98
C VAL A 513 -12.57 -6.04 14.71
N PRO A 514 -12.98 -5.04 15.52
CA PRO A 514 -14.24 -4.34 15.28
C PRO A 514 -14.30 -3.74 13.87
N PRO A 515 -15.46 -3.79 13.18
CA PRO A 515 -15.60 -3.18 11.87
C PRO A 515 -15.53 -1.64 11.97
N ARG A 516 -15.35 -0.99 10.82
CA ARG A 516 -15.42 0.47 10.73
C ARG A 516 -16.70 1.00 11.40
N PRO A 517 -16.61 2.06 12.23
CA PRO A 517 -17.79 2.69 12.80
C PRO A 517 -18.74 3.26 11.73
N VAL A 518 -20.05 3.15 11.98
CA VAL A 518 -21.09 3.81 11.18
C VAL A 518 -20.95 5.32 11.33
N TYR A 519 -21.35 6.06 10.29
CA TYR A 519 -21.38 7.51 10.31
C TYR A 519 -22.33 8.04 11.40
N GLU A 520 -21.83 8.91 12.27
CA GLU A 520 -22.51 9.57 13.38
C GLU A 520 -22.07 11.05 13.40
N VAL A 521 -22.97 11.93 13.81
CA VAL A 521 -22.69 13.37 13.99
C VAL A 521 -22.38 13.63 15.46
N PHE A 522 -21.29 14.35 15.72
CA PHE A 522 -20.84 14.69 17.07
C PHE A 522 -20.83 16.21 17.28
N ASP A 523 -21.20 16.66 18.48
CA ASP A 523 -21.25 18.09 18.83
C ASP A 523 -19.88 18.67 19.21
N THR A 524 -18.92 17.82 19.52
CA THR A 524 -17.60 18.23 20.02
C THR A 524 -16.49 17.48 19.32
N TYR A 525 -15.41 18.19 19.02
CA TYR A 525 -14.18 17.64 18.49
C TYR A 525 -12.99 18.17 19.28
N GLU A 526 -12.25 17.27 19.95
CA GLU A 526 -10.97 17.61 20.55
C GLU A 526 -9.85 17.41 19.52
N GLU A 527 -9.01 18.44 19.34
CA GLU A 527 -7.91 18.39 18.38
C GLU A 527 -6.93 17.26 18.71
N PRO A 528 -6.41 16.55 17.69
CA PRO A 528 -5.46 15.46 17.87
C PRO A 528 -4.12 16.00 18.38
N GLY A 529 -3.50 15.26 19.31
CA GLY A 529 -2.33 15.73 20.02
C GLY A 529 -1.09 15.92 19.15
N PHE A 530 -0.96 15.22 18.01
CA PHE A 530 0.17 15.39 17.09
C PHE A 530 0.30 16.83 16.56
N LEU A 531 -0.80 17.60 16.54
CA LEU A 531 -0.77 19.01 16.12
C LEU A 531 0.06 19.88 17.07
N ARG A 532 0.18 19.49 18.34
CA ARG A 532 1.00 20.20 19.34
C ARG A 532 2.50 20.03 19.10
N ASP A 533 2.90 18.95 18.43
CA ASP A 533 4.29 18.66 18.08
C ASP A 533 4.75 19.46 16.85
N LEU A 534 3.83 20.08 16.12
CA LEU A 534 4.14 20.98 15.02
C LEU A 534 4.56 22.34 15.61
N LYS A 535 5.83 22.73 15.42
CA LYS A 535 6.32 24.05 15.80
C LYS A 535 5.64 25.15 14.96
N GLU A 536 5.29 26.26 15.59
CA GLU A 536 4.84 27.47 14.87
C GLU A 536 5.97 27.99 13.96
N GLY A 537 5.73 28.05 12.65
CA GLY A 537 6.62 28.69 11.67
C GLY A 537 7.48 27.76 10.79
N GLU A 538 7.40 26.43 10.91
CA GLU A 538 7.99 25.51 9.92
C GLU A 538 7.09 25.39 8.68
N ASP A 539 7.67 25.35 7.47
CA ASP A 539 6.94 25.24 6.20
C ASP A 539 6.67 23.77 5.86
N TYR A 540 5.61 23.23 6.46
CA TYR A 540 5.18 21.84 6.32
C TYR A 540 4.72 21.46 4.90
N GLU A 541 4.45 22.43 4.02
CA GLU A 541 4.02 22.14 2.65
C GLU A 541 5.20 21.76 1.76
N ASN A 542 6.37 22.41 1.92
CA ASN A 542 7.50 22.31 0.99
C ASN A 542 8.64 21.35 1.43
N ASP A 543 8.67 20.91 2.68
CA ASP A 543 9.75 20.03 3.16
C ASP A 543 9.43 18.55 2.85
N ASP A 544 9.97 18.06 1.74
CA ASP A 544 10.03 16.62 1.42
C ASP A 544 11.17 15.91 2.15
N VAL A 545 12.08 16.68 2.77
CA VAL A 545 13.22 16.20 3.54
C VAL A 545 13.02 16.69 4.97
N VAL A 546 12.71 15.77 5.88
CA VAL A 546 12.79 16.06 7.31
C VAL A 546 14.29 16.14 7.62
N GLU A 547 14.78 17.27 8.15
CA GLU A 547 16.20 17.46 8.48
C GLU A 547 16.76 16.20 9.16
N GLU A 548 17.87 15.67 8.65
CA GLU A 548 18.59 14.55 9.26
C GLU A 548 18.78 14.84 10.75
N ILE A 549 18.34 13.92 11.60
CA ILE A 549 18.65 13.98 13.03
C ILE A 549 20.18 13.87 13.12
N ASP A 550 20.86 15.00 13.28
CA ASP A 550 22.31 15.07 13.36
C ASP A 550 22.81 14.22 14.55
N HIS A 551 23.31 13.02 14.25
CA HIS A 551 23.90 12.10 15.23
C HIS A 551 25.08 12.76 15.99
N LYS A 552 25.73 13.81 15.43
CA LYS A 552 26.83 14.54 16.12
C LYS A 552 26.33 15.53 17.17
N SER A 553 25.09 15.99 17.10
CA SER A 553 24.51 16.94 18.07
C SER A 553 24.32 16.33 19.47
N ILE A 554 24.06 15.02 19.54
CA ILE A 554 23.79 14.31 20.80
C ILE A 554 25.06 14.11 21.65
N PHE A 555 26.22 13.86 21.03
CA PHE A 555 27.49 13.76 21.78
C PHE A 555 27.89 15.09 22.45
N LYS A 556 27.48 16.24 21.90
CA LYS A 556 27.62 17.53 22.58
C LYS A 556 26.59 17.69 23.71
N ALA A 557 25.35 17.28 23.50
CA ALA A 557 24.27 17.38 24.48
C ALA A 557 24.47 16.48 25.72
N HIS A 558 25.31 15.45 25.65
CA HIS A 558 25.52 14.47 26.73
C HIS A 558 26.97 14.42 27.27
N SER A 559 27.83 15.34 26.83
CA SER A 559 29.19 15.50 27.37
C SER A 559 29.18 15.76 28.90
N TRP A 560 28.13 16.42 29.41
CA TRP A 560 27.94 16.61 30.85
C TRP A 560 27.70 15.29 31.61
N ILE A 561 27.13 14.26 30.98
CA ILE A 561 26.89 12.95 31.61
C ILE A 561 28.24 12.27 31.89
N VAL A 562 29.20 12.37 30.96
CA VAL A 562 30.57 11.86 31.16
C VAL A 562 31.26 12.63 32.29
N VAL A 563 31.13 13.95 32.34
CA VAL A 563 31.64 14.78 33.44
C VAL A 563 30.99 14.39 34.78
N LEU A 564 29.69 14.07 34.78
CA LEU A 564 28.96 13.68 35.97
C LEU A 564 29.35 12.27 36.45
N ILE A 565 29.58 11.32 35.53
CA ILE A 565 30.12 9.99 35.84
C ILE A 565 31.53 10.10 36.43
N VAL A 566 32.39 10.97 35.89
CA VAL A 566 33.74 11.21 36.42
C VAL A 566 33.68 11.88 37.80
N MET A 567 32.79 12.85 38.02
CA MET A 567 32.58 13.47 39.33
C MET A 567 32.04 12.48 40.36
N VAL A 568 31.07 11.64 39.99
CA VAL A 568 30.56 10.57 40.86
C VAL A 568 31.65 9.55 41.15
N GLY A 569 32.49 9.20 40.17
CA GLY A 569 33.67 8.34 40.35
C GLY A 569 34.71 8.94 41.31
N LEU A 570 34.95 10.25 41.24
CA LEU A 570 35.84 10.96 42.17
C LEU A 570 35.27 11.00 43.59
N ILE A 571 33.96 11.20 43.73
CA ILE A 571 33.26 11.10 45.03
C ILE A 571 33.33 9.66 45.58
N PHE A 572 33.32 8.65 44.69
CA PHE A 572 33.49 7.23 45.03
C PHE A 572 34.85 6.90 45.63
N VAL A 573 35.90 7.63 45.24
CA VAL A 573 37.27 7.47 45.77
C VAL A 573 37.41 8.09 47.17
N VAL A 574 36.60 9.10 47.49
CA VAL A 574 36.72 9.89 48.74
C VAL A 574 35.73 9.45 49.83
N SER A 575 34.75 8.59 49.51
CA SER A 575 33.64 8.26 50.42
C SER A 575 33.72 6.84 51.00
N ASN A 576 33.42 6.71 52.29
CA ASN A 576 33.52 5.45 53.04
C ASN A 576 32.58 4.35 52.48
N LYS A 577 33.16 3.22 52.05
CA LYS A 577 32.52 2.15 51.23
C LYS A 577 31.17 1.64 51.77
N SER A 578 30.93 1.69 53.08
CA SER A 578 29.73 1.14 53.71
C SER A 578 28.46 2.00 53.55
N ARG A 579 28.59 3.32 53.37
CA ARG A 579 27.42 4.21 53.16
C ARG A 579 26.94 4.22 51.71
N VAL A 580 27.87 4.06 50.77
CA VAL A 580 27.59 4.08 49.32
C VAL A 580 26.83 2.82 48.87
N LEU A 581 27.16 1.65 49.43
CA LEU A 581 26.45 0.40 49.11
C LEU A 581 24.97 0.42 49.54
N ARG A 582 24.61 1.11 50.63
CA ARG A 582 23.19 1.27 51.02
C ARG A 582 22.44 2.17 50.06
N LEU A 583 23.06 3.28 49.64
CA LEU A 583 22.44 4.22 48.71
C LEU A 583 22.21 3.59 47.33
N ILE A 584 23.18 2.79 46.85
CA ILE A 584 23.04 2.04 45.59
C ILE A 584 21.89 1.02 45.69
N ASN A 585 21.78 0.30 46.81
CA ASN A 585 20.70 -0.68 46.96
C ASN A 585 19.32 -0.01 47.00
N GLU A 586 19.20 1.16 47.63
CA GLU A 586 17.95 1.94 47.63
C GLU A 586 17.63 2.51 46.24
N ILE A 587 18.62 3.00 45.49
CA ILE A 587 18.43 3.49 44.12
C ILE A 587 18.07 2.34 43.17
N VAL A 588 18.73 1.19 43.28
CA VAL A 588 18.40 0.00 42.48
C VAL A 588 16.99 -0.47 42.79
N LEU A 589 16.58 -0.51 44.07
CA LEU A 589 15.20 -0.87 44.44
C LEU A 589 14.18 0.17 43.94
N PHE A 590 14.53 1.46 43.94
CA PHE A 590 13.69 2.53 43.40
C PHE A 590 13.55 2.45 41.88
N VAL A 591 14.65 2.20 41.15
CA VAL A 591 14.67 2.02 39.70
C VAL A 591 13.93 0.73 39.32
N VAL A 592 14.14 -0.37 40.04
CA VAL A 592 13.39 -1.61 39.84
C VAL A 592 11.90 -1.39 40.12
N SER A 593 11.53 -0.60 41.13
CA SER A 593 10.13 -0.21 41.39
C SER A 593 9.53 0.64 40.26
N LEU A 594 10.29 1.59 39.71
CA LEU A 594 9.88 2.41 38.55
C LEU A 594 9.71 1.56 37.29
N VAL A 595 10.65 0.64 37.03
CA VAL A 595 10.59 -0.32 35.93
C VAL A 595 9.43 -1.29 36.13
N ARG A 596 9.15 -1.73 37.36
CA ARG A 596 7.99 -2.59 37.66
C ARG A 596 6.66 -1.86 37.45
N LYS A 597 6.58 -0.57 37.82
CA LYS A 597 5.42 0.30 37.50
C LYS A 597 5.27 0.54 36.00
N TYR A 598 6.37 0.69 35.28
CA TYR A 598 6.41 0.88 33.82
C TYR A 598 6.00 -0.40 33.07
N ILE A 599 6.46 -1.57 33.53
CA ILE A 599 6.13 -2.88 32.95
C ILE A 599 4.71 -3.34 33.32
N GLN A 600 4.23 -3.07 34.54
CA GLN A 600 2.85 -3.36 34.93
C GLN A 600 1.81 -2.47 34.22
N GLY A 601 2.22 -1.37 33.58
CA GLY A 601 1.36 -0.55 32.73
C GLY A 601 1.16 -1.10 31.31
N ARG A 602 1.84 -2.20 30.93
CA ARG A 602 1.85 -2.72 29.55
C ARG A 602 1.15 -4.08 29.37
N VAL A 603 0.41 -4.55 30.38
CA VAL A 603 -0.35 -5.81 30.27
C VAL A 603 -1.84 -5.56 30.53
N GLY A 604 -2.62 -5.66 29.45
CA GLY A 604 -4.03 -6.02 29.50
C GLY A 604 -5.02 -4.86 29.61
N GLY A 605 -5.56 -4.44 28.46
CA GLY A 605 -6.79 -3.67 28.40
C GLY A 605 -6.99 -3.03 27.04
N ILE A 606 -7.85 -3.62 26.21
CA ILE A 606 -8.41 -2.97 25.03
C ILE A 606 -9.06 -1.66 25.51
N HIS A 607 -8.40 -0.52 25.24
CA HIS A 607 -8.81 0.80 25.75
C HIS A 607 -9.23 1.77 24.64
N TRP A 608 -9.44 1.25 23.42
CA TRP A 608 -9.92 2.05 22.30
C TRP A 608 -11.32 2.68 22.52
N PRO A 609 -12.30 2.05 23.20
CA PRO A 609 -13.61 2.68 23.39
C PRO A 609 -13.58 3.88 24.34
N TYR A 610 -12.50 4.11 25.10
CA TYR A 610 -12.41 5.19 26.09
C TYR A 610 -11.75 6.47 25.54
N VAL A 611 -10.76 6.34 24.64
CA VAL A 611 -10.06 7.50 24.07
C VAL A 611 -10.95 8.23 23.06
N THR A 612 -11.74 7.51 22.27
CA THR A 612 -12.72 8.10 21.33
C THR A 612 -13.95 8.68 22.04
N ARG A 613 -14.49 8.04 23.09
CA ARG A 613 -15.66 8.55 23.85
C ARG A 613 -15.41 9.86 24.60
N ASN A 614 -14.17 10.15 25.00
CA ASN A 614 -13.85 11.42 25.66
C ASN A 614 -13.65 12.57 24.65
N ARG A 615 -13.14 12.28 23.45
CA ARG A 615 -12.92 13.26 22.38
C ARG A 615 -14.19 13.56 21.56
N TYR A 616 -15.14 12.63 21.52
CA TYR A 616 -16.43 12.75 20.84
C TYR A 616 -17.57 12.52 21.84
N LYS A 617 -18.27 13.58 22.26
CA LYS A 617 -19.51 13.44 23.03
C LYS A 617 -20.70 13.33 22.08
N ARG A 618 -21.49 12.26 22.24
CA ARG A 618 -22.72 12.01 21.48
C ARG A 618 -23.71 13.15 21.72
N ALA A 619 -24.29 13.67 20.65
CA ALA A 619 -25.46 14.55 20.76
C ALA A 619 -26.57 13.80 21.52
N ARG A 620 -27.11 14.40 22.58
CA ARG A 620 -28.40 13.93 23.12
C ARG A 620 -29.42 14.14 22.02
N SER A 621 -30.22 13.11 21.73
CA SER A 621 -31.31 13.14 20.76
C SER A 621 -32.00 14.50 20.77
N MET A 622 -31.70 15.31 19.76
CA MET A 622 -32.42 16.53 19.49
C MET A 622 -33.56 16.06 18.61
N ASP A 623 -34.78 16.07 19.15
CA ASP A 623 -36.00 15.94 18.37
C ASP A 623 -35.83 16.79 17.10
N LEU A 624 -35.82 16.13 15.94
CA LEU A 624 -35.96 16.79 14.66
C LEU A 624 -37.38 17.37 14.64
N GLY A 625 -37.50 18.56 15.21
CA GLY A 625 -38.69 19.40 15.08
C GLY A 625 -38.95 19.58 13.61
N THR A 626 -40.11 19.11 13.17
CA THR A 626 -40.70 19.35 11.86
C THR A 626 -40.76 20.86 11.62
N SER A 627 -39.77 21.43 10.94
CA SER A 627 -39.90 22.71 10.29
C SER A 627 -40.46 22.47 8.90
N GLU A 628 -41.74 22.83 8.73
CA GLU A 628 -42.45 22.89 7.46
C GLU A 628 -41.60 23.59 6.39
N VAL A 629 -41.29 22.86 5.32
CA VAL A 629 -40.88 23.46 4.06
C VAL A 629 -42.17 23.59 3.24
N GLU A 630 -42.66 24.81 3.08
CA GLU A 630 -43.76 25.13 2.16
C GLU A 630 -43.35 24.75 0.73
N LEU A 631 -43.98 23.68 0.21
CA LEU A 631 -43.96 23.31 -1.20
C LEU A 631 -45.11 24.03 -1.89
N SER A 632 -44.80 25.09 -2.63
CA SER A 632 -45.75 25.76 -3.52
C SER A 632 -46.03 24.91 -4.76
N GLU A 633 -47.28 24.50 -4.89
CA GLU A 633 -48.08 24.24 -6.10
C GLU A 633 -47.38 23.53 -7.29
N MET A 634 -47.59 22.22 -7.38
CA MET A 634 -47.69 21.52 -8.66
C MET A 634 -48.97 20.69 -8.70
N ASP A 635 -49.81 21.05 -9.67
CA ASP A 635 -51.13 20.58 -10.03
C ASP A 635 -51.16 19.07 -10.31
N VAL A 636 -51.98 18.32 -9.57
CA VAL A 636 -52.27 16.90 -9.84
C VAL A 636 -53.78 16.72 -9.89
N THR A 637 -54.27 16.52 -11.10
CA THR A 637 -55.62 16.04 -11.40
C THR A 637 -55.79 14.59 -10.93
N GLU A 638 -56.80 14.35 -10.10
CA GLU A 638 -57.27 13.02 -9.67
C GLU A 638 -57.77 12.18 -10.86
N PRO A 639 -57.65 10.84 -10.77
CA PRO A 639 -58.69 9.97 -11.28
C PRO A 639 -59.30 9.10 -10.19
N GLU A 640 -60.60 8.89 -10.38
CA GLU A 640 -61.62 8.28 -9.52
C GLU A 640 -61.37 6.80 -9.17
N ASP A 641 -61.81 6.42 -7.96
CA ASP A 641 -62.01 5.05 -7.47
C ASP A 641 -62.99 4.26 -8.35
N PRO A 642 -62.88 2.91 -8.33
CA PRO A 642 -64.09 2.13 -8.15
C PRO A 642 -64.01 1.13 -6.99
N GLU A 643 -65.15 1.10 -6.31
CA GLU A 643 -65.64 0.32 -5.20
C GLU A 643 -65.84 -1.21 -5.44
N PHE A 644 -65.85 -1.95 -4.32
CA PHE A 644 -66.53 -3.25 -4.03
C PHE A 644 -65.93 -4.56 -4.64
N ASP A 645 -65.98 -5.74 -4.01
CA ASP A 645 -66.91 -6.31 -3.01
C ASP A 645 -66.27 -7.49 -2.24
N LEU A 646 -66.78 -7.78 -1.04
CA LEU A 646 -66.46 -8.93 -0.18
C LEU A 646 -67.38 -10.12 -0.51
N GLY A 647 -66.81 -11.28 -0.78
CA GLY A 647 -67.55 -12.54 -0.95
C GLY A 647 -66.90 -13.67 -0.17
N VAL A 648 -67.52 -14.04 0.95
CA VAL A 648 -67.28 -15.28 1.72
C VAL A 648 -68.26 -16.33 1.20
N GLU A 649 -67.81 -17.55 0.93
CA GLU A 649 -68.64 -18.76 1.04
C GLU A 649 -67.77 -19.99 1.33
N ASP A 650 -68.27 -20.79 2.27
CA ASP A 650 -67.68 -21.96 2.90
C ASP A 650 -67.91 -23.28 2.09
N ASP A 651 -67.20 -24.31 2.57
CA ASP A 651 -67.54 -25.73 2.65
C ASP A 651 -66.95 -26.77 1.66
N ASP A 652 -66.25 -27.71 2.33
CA ASP A 652 -66.37 -29.17 2.22
C ASP A 652 -65.25 -30.04 1.57
N VAL A 653 -64.55 -30.76 2.48
CA VAL A 653 -64.56 -32.24 2.63
C VAL A 653 -63.38 -33.11 2.10
N LEU A 654 -62.73 -33.79 3.08
CA LEU A 654 -62.09 -35.13 3.11
C LEU A 654 -60.88 -35.39 2.19
N SER A 655 -59.88 -36.23 2.46
CA SER A 655 -59.36 -37.06 3.56
C SER A 655 -58.28 -37.93 2.88
N GLY A 656 -57.15 -38.23 3.51
CA GLY A 656 -56.19 -39.16 2.91
C GLY A 656 -54.91 -39.32 3.71
N TYR A 657 -54.97 -40.25 4.66
CA TYR A 657 -53.83 -40.90 5.32
C TYR A 657 -52.84 -41.50 4.32
N GLU A 658 -51.54 -41.46 4.63
CA GLU A 658 -50.75 -42.70 4.87
C GLU A 658 -49.37 -42.37 5.48
N ASP A 659 -49.14 -42.97 6.65
CA ASP A 659 -47.86 -43.11 7.33
C ASP A 659 -46.91 -44.01 6.53
N PHE A 660 -45.60 -43.75 6.62
CA PHE A 660 -44.62 -44.83 6.49
C PHE A 660 -43.49 -44.64 7.50
N ASP A 661 -43.27 -45.69 8.28
CA ASP A 661 -42.49 -45.78 9.50
C ASP A 661 -41.20 -46.60 9.24
N LEU A 662 -40.14 -46.25 9.99
CA LEU A 662 -39.00 -47.04 10.51
C LEU A 662 -38.10 -47.94 9.63
N SER A 663 -36.77 -47.69 9.75
CA SER A 663 -35.70 -48.64 10.18
C SER A 663 -34.36 -47.87 10.13
N GLU A 664 -33.61 -47.63 11.20
CA GLU A 664 -32.78 -48.50 12.07
C GLU A 664 -31.70 -49.36 11.36
N ASP A 665 -30.49 -49.26 11.93
CA ASP A 665 -29.23 -50.03 11.78
C ASP A 665 -28.30 -49.72 10.58
N SER A 666 -27.08 -49.21 10.85
CA SER A 666 -25.95 -50.00 11.38
C SER A 666 -24.64 -49.20 11.44
N ASP A 667 -23.88 -49.42 12.52
CA ASP A 667 -22.45 -49.18 12.71
C ASP A 667 -21.57 -49.45 11.48
N ASP A 668 -20.55 -48.61 11.25
CA ASP A 668 -19.15 -49.03 11.42
C ASP A 668 -18.18 -47.85 11.24
N GLY A 669 -17.29 -47.70 12.21
CA GLY A 669 -16.13 -46.81 12.11
C GLY A 669 -15.04 -47.40 11.23
N ILE A 670 -14.02 -46.60 10.91
CA ILE A 670 -12.58 -46.96 10.94
C ILE A 670 -11.72 -45.75 10.52
N GLU A 671 -10.86 -45.39 11.47
CA GLU A 671 -9.45 -44.99 11.40
C GLU A 671 -8.93 -43.84 10.53
N ARG A 672 -8.46 -42.84 11.27
CA ARG A 672 -7.14 -42.17 11.10
C ARG A 672 -6.02 -43.11 10.67
N ALA A 673 -5.17 -42.66 9.73
CA ALA A 673 -3.72 -42.83 9.85
C ALA A 673 -2.93 -42.00 8.81
N VAL A 674 -1.99 -41.22 9.37
CA VAL A 674 -0.72 -40.67 8.82
C VAL A 674 -0.81 -39.47 7.87
#